data_AF-A0A3F2RRU8-F1
#
_entry.id   AF-A0A3F2RRU8-F1
#
_cell.length_a   1.000
_cell.length_b   1.000
_cell.length_c   1.000
_cell.angle_alpha   90.00
_cell.angle_beta   90.00
_cell.angle_gamma   90.00
#
_symmetry.space_group_name_H-M   'P 1'
#
loop_
_entity.id
_entity.type
_entity.pdbx_description
1 polymer ?
#
loop_
_entity_poly.entity_id
_entity_poly.type
_entity_poly.pdbx_seq_one_letter_code
_entity_poly.pdbx_strand_id
1 'polypeptide(L)'
;MLWKSSDLESLDYDLFESVVNKSGMGYTYRNGQEKNRLIYARWFLTLVTGVITALVAVFMLYFTTLLLSLKQHLLEYTIQHELAKNVLFGTTFWTIVGFNAFLAAIAATVTSFGEPVAAGSGISEVKTTLNGMKIPRLLRLRTFVCKVIGTVCSVAGGLPVGKEGPMIHSGAIVAAGLSQGKSSTLGYDTSFSYFAGFRNDKEKRDFVACGAAAGVASAFGAPIGGVLFVLEEATFTLAFFLSGMNDNLSWGAAGATATVPSKALVFGMEMLNKNGSACICESCSTVSMDGAECFQADDSVQYPYKKELLRFYCPKGQYNDLASLMLTSGEVAIKHLFHAPPDSFDVQNLVVFWVVMLFLACITYGLKVPSGLFVPALLIGAAYGRLWTRVINYFTGLRHMKSVDPRTYGLVGSLAMLGGVSRMTISITIIILECTGNIEFGLPLILTSFFARWVGNYFNEGIYDIHIHLRHVPFLDWNSPLRGSFLRVKHIMTAHPKTLRTVERAGVIFDLLVSTKHNAFPVIVEDPTFGSRFFAGIILRKQLNVLLSYHDFTVEKPKPFSRQPHPASYEPSVTTNNNVRRRHSAMRDLEANDTPRVDDKLLQSPLASNYCLSYHDMEAHYPRYPIPTPLQHDFLAAAHVGHVNGDELYTLSEEDRTLWVDLTPYMNQTPYVIQEEAPFVRAYRLFRSGGLRHLIVVNRHNNVRGIITRRELEEEHCARCFRLAKNIVVDDAYPLSRPPPVGFLRKLHRTVSRTEQVKRALSNSVPILRDVDDDGDEGGL
;
A
#
# COMPACT_ATOMS: atom_id res chain seq x y z
N MET A 1 16.23 6.63 -5.85
CA MET A 1 15.05 5.73 -5.71
C MET A 1 15.52 4.40 -5.11
N LEU A 2 14.61 3.57 -4.58
CA LEU A 2 14.94 2.32 -3.86
C LEU A 2 14.71 1.02 -4.66
N TRP A 3 14.08 1.13 -5.84
CA TRP A 3 13.73 0.04 -6.77
C TRP A 3 13.44 0.66 -8.14
N LYS A 4 13.47 -0.12 -9.23
CA LYS A 4 12.87 0.26 -10.52
C LYS A 4 11.46 -0.33 -10.63
N SER A 5 10.61 0.27 -11.45
CA SER A 5 9.24 -0.25 -11.69
C SER A 5 9.24 -1.65 -12.34
N SER A 6 10.32 -2.01 -13.03
CA SER A 6 10.59 -3.36 -13.54
C SER A 6 10.59 -4.44 -12.44
N ASP A 7 10.99 -4.07 -11.22
CA ASP A 7 11.35 -4.99 -10.13
C ASP A 7 10.20 -5.20 -9.14
N LEU A 8 9.10 -4.45 -9.29
CA LEU A 8 7.91 -4.55 -8.44
C LEU A 8 7.01 -5.70 -8.92
N GLU A 9 6.86 -6.71 -8.06
CA GLU A 9 5.91 -7.81 -8.26
C GLU A 9 4.51 -7.47 -7.75
N SER A 10 3.52 -8.24 -8.18
CA SER A 10 2.13 -8.20 -7.72
C SER A 10 1.78 -9.40 -6.82
N LEU A 11 0.75 -9.23 -5.98
CA LEU A 11 0.16 -10.27 -5.14
C LEU A 11 -0.63 -11.29 -5.98
N ASP A 12 -0.54 -12.56 -5.60
CA ASP A 12 -1.38 -13.63 -6.14
C ASP A 12 -2.68 -13.72 -5.32
N TYR A 13 -3.71 -12.96 -5.70
CA TYR A 13 -5.00 -12.94 -4.99
C TYR A 13 -6.04 -13.92 -5.57
N ASP A 14 -5.96 -14.21 -6.87
CA ASP A 14 -6.87 -15.12 -7.57
C ASP A 14 -6.83 -16.54 -6.98
N LEU A 15 -7.97 -17.21 -6.90
CA LEU A 15 -8.06 -18.52 -6.25
C LEU A 15 -7.52 -19.58 -7.20
N PHE A 16 -6.34 -20.12 -6.89
CA PHE A 16 -5.63 -21.01 -7.80
C PHE A 16 -6.24 -22.42 -7.81
N GLU A 17 -7.22 -22.64 -8.69
CA GLU A 17 -8.03 -23.86 -8.76
C GLU A 17 -7.36 -25.02 -9.52
N SER A 18 -6.24 -25.53 -8.99
CA SER A 18 -5.64 -26.80 -9.42
C SER A 18 -6.33 -28.02 -8.79
N VAL A 19 -6.08 -29.22 -9.34
CA VAL A 19 -6.59 -30.49 -8.77
C VAL A 19 -6.03 -30.69 -7.37
N VAL A 20 -4.73 -30.48 -7.18
CA VAL A 20 -4.02 -30.58 -5.89
C VAL A 20 -4.62 -29.64 -4.84
N ASN A 21 -4.91 -28.39 -5.20
CA ASN A 21 -5.55 -27.44 -4.29
C ASN A 21 -7.02 -27.83 -4.01
N LYS A 22 -7.76 -28.32 -5.02
CA LYS A 22 -9.13 -28.82 -4.84
C LYS A 22 -9.20 -30.05 -3.93
N SER A 23 -8.20 -30.94 -3.93
CA SER A 23 -8.10 -32.03 -2.94
C SER A 23 -7.78 -31.52 -1.53
N GLY A 24 -6.84 -30.57 -1.38
CA GLY A 24 -6.50 -29.98 -0.08
C GLY A 24 -7.68 -29.21 0.54
N MET A 25 -8.32 -28.33 -0.24
CA MET A 25 -9.55 -27.65 0.17
C MET A 25 -10.69 -28.65 0.41
N GLY A 26 -10.81 -29.69 -0.42
CA GLY A 26 -11.80 -30.76 -0.25
C GLY A 26 -11.66 -31.51 1.07
N TYR A 27 -10.43 -31.78 1.52
CA TYR A 27 -10.17 -32.34 2.86
C TYR A 27 -10.68 -31.41 3.96
N THR A 28 -10.27 -30.13 3.95
CA THR A 28 -10.68 -29.14 4.98
C THR A 28 -12.19 -28.85 4.99
N TYR A 29 -12.88 -29.00 3.84
CA TYR A 29 -14.34 -28.88 3.75
C TYR A 29 -15.07 -30.12 4.25
N ARG A 30 -14.54 -31.31 3.97
CA ARG A 30 -15.13 -32.60 4.39
C ARG A 30 -14.93 -32.83 5.89
N ASN A 31 -13.79 -32.38 6.43
CA ASN A 31 -13.49 -32.38 7.86
C ASN A 31 -13.99 -31.08 8.51
N GLY A 32 -15.32 -30.93 8.68
CA GLY A 32 -15.96 -29.67 9.08
C GLY A 32 -15.44 -29.04 10.39
N GLN A 33 -14.82 -29.82 11.28
CA GLN A 33 -14.12 -29.30 12.46
C GLN A 33 -12.93 -28.41 12.08
N GLU A 34 -12.20 -28.73 11.01
CA GLU A 34 -11.04 -27.98 10.54
C GLU A 34 -11.44 -26.65 9.89
N LYS A 35 -12.51 -26.64 9.08
CA LYS A 35 -13.12 -25.39 8.59
C LYS A 35 -13.50 -24.46 9.75
N ASN A 36 -14.18 -24.99 10.77
CA ASN A 36 -14.55 -24.20 11.94
C ASN A 36 -13.31 -23.73 12.73
N ARG A 37 -12.30 -24.59 12.90
CA ARG A 37 -11.00 -24.26 13.52
C ARG A 37 -10.32 -23.08 12.81
N LEU A 38 -10.29 -23.07 11.48
CA LEU A 38 -9.75 -21.97 10.68
C LEU A 38 -10.57 -20.68 10.81
N ILE A 39 -11.90 -20.77 10.88
CA ILE A 39 -12.77 -19.59 11.12
C ILE A 39 -12.47 -18.99 12.50
N TYR A 40 -12.44 -19.80 13.56
CA TYR A 40 -12.08 -19.33 14.91
C TYR A 40 -10.66 -18.77 14.97
N ALA A 41 -9.69 -19.40 14.29
CA ALA A 41 -8.32 -18.91 14.19
C ALA A 41 -8.23 -17.55 13.49
N ARG A 42 -9.02 -17.32 12.42
CA ARG A 42 -9.08 -16.02 11.72
C ARG A 42 -9.64 -14.93 12.63
N TRP A 43 -10.75 -15.20 13.33
CA TRP A 43 -11.31 -14.26 14.32
C TRP A 43 -10.34 -13.96 15.47
N PHE A 44 -9.69 -14.98 16.04
CA PHE A 44 -8.68 -14.83 17.08
C PHE A 44 -7.48 -13.99 16.60
N LEU A 45 -6.95 -14.25 15.40
CA LEU A 45 -5.88 -13.45 14.80
C LEU A 45 -6.31 -11.99 14.57
N THR A 46 -7.55 -11.72 14.15
CA THR A 46 -8.04 -10.33 14.03
C THR A 46 -8.17 -9.63 15.38
N LEU A 47 -8.62 -10.33 16.43
CA LEU A 47 -8.71 -9.79 17.79
C LEU A 47 -7.31 -9.49 18.36
N VAL A 48 -6.37 -10.44 18.27
CA VAL A 48 -4.98 -10.28 18.73
C VAL A 48 -4.27 -9.17 17.94
N THR A 49 -4.54 -9.06 16.64
CA THR A 49 -4.07 -7.92 15.82
C THR A 49 -4.56 -6.60 16.41
N GLY A 50 -5.88 -6.47 16.66
CA GLY A 50 -6.49 -5.26 17.23
C GLY A 50 -5.87 -4.87 18.58
N VAL A 51 -5.74 -5.83 19.50
CA VAL A 51 -5.12 -5.62 20.82
C VAL A 51 -3.67 -5.16 20.70
N ILE A 52 -2.86 -5.82 19.86
CA ILE A 52 -1.46 -5.43 19.67
C ILE A 52 -1.36 -4.05 18.99
N THR A 53 -2.24 -3.71 18.05
CA THR A 53 -2.26 -2.36 17.46
C THR A 53 -2.64 -1.27 18.46
N ALA A 54 -3.57 -1.54 19.38
CA ALA A 54 -3.92 -0.62 20.45
C ALA A 54 -2.76 -0.44 21.44
N LEU A 55 -2.07 -1.52 21.83
CA LEU A 55 -0.88 -1.46 22.68
C LEU A 55 0.27 -0.66 22.03
N VAL A 56 0.46 -0.79 20.71
CA VAL A 56 1.45 0.01 19.96
C VAL A 56 1.04 1.49 19.89
N ALA A 57 -0.25 1.80 19.74
CA ALA A 57 -0.74 3.18 19.79
C ALA A 57 -0.56 3.80 21.19
N VAL A 58 -0.87 3.07 22.26
CA VAL A 58 -0.63 3.49 23.66
C VAL A 58 0.87 3.70 23.93
N PHE A 59 1.73 2.80 23.45
CA PHE A 59 3.19 2.95 23.54
C PHE A 59 3.67 4.23 22.84
N MET A 60 3.27 4.45 21.59
CA MET A 60 3.65 5.67 20.85
C MET A 60 3.12 6.93 21.52
N LEU A 61 1.87 6.92 22.02
CA LEU A 61 1.30 8.03 22.78
C LEU A 61 2.13 8.33 24.04
N TYR A 62 2.40 7.32 24.87
CA TYR A 62 3.14 7.47 26.12
C TYR A 62 4.56 8.04 25.91
N PHE A 63 5.33 7.49 24.98
CA PHE A 63 6.69 8.00 24.73
C PHE A 63 6.67 9.39 24.07
N THR A 64 5.66 9.71 23.25
CA THR A 64 5.51 11.05 22.67
C THR A 64 5.13 12.07 23.76
N THR A 65 4.20 11.76 24.66
CA THR A 65 3.83 12.66 25.77
C THR A 65 4.93 12.82 26.81
N LEU A 66 5.74 11.78 27.06
CA LEU A 66 6.91 11.84 27.93
C LEU A 66 8.00 12.78 27.38
N LEU A 67 8.30 12.71 26.07
CA LEU A 67 9.27 13.62 25.45
C LEU A 67 8.73 15.05 25.34
N LEU A 68 7.42 15.22 25.09
CA LEU A 68 6.79 16.54 25.05
C LEU A 68 6.71 17.21 26.43
N SER A 69 6.41 16.46 27.51
CA SER A 69 6.41 17.01 28.86
C SER A 69 7.83 17.35 29.35
N LEU A 70 8.84 16.57 28.95
CA LEU A 70 10.25 16.92 29.13
C LEU A 70 10.60 18.23 28.39
N LYS A 71 10.15 18.40 27.14
CA LYS A 71 10.32 19.65 26.36
C LYS A 71 9.66 20.84 27.08
N GLN A 72 8.43 20.67 27.57
CA GLN A 72 7.70 21.72 28.29
C GLN A 72 8.35 22.09 29.63
N HIS A 73 8.82 21.11 30.40
CA HIS A 73 9.54 21.37 31.65
C HIS A 73 10.88 22.10 31.40
N LEU A 74 11.63 21.70 30.37
CA LEU A 74 12.88 22.38 29.98
C LEU A 74 12.62 23.83 29.54
N LEU A 75 11.54 24.05 28.79
CA LEU A 75 11.07 25.37 28.34
C LEU A 75 10.70 26.28 29.52
N GLU A 76 9.86 25.81 30.44
CA GLU A 76 9.48 26.60 31.62
C GLU A 76 10.67 26.88 32.55
N TYR A 77 11.58 25.92 32.71
CA TYR A 77 12.80 26.08 33.50
C TYR A 77 13.72 27.16 32.92
N THR A 78 13.96 27.15 31.60
CA THR A 78 14.83 28.13 30.93
C THR A 78 14.21 29.53 30.90
N ILE A 79 12.92 29.66 30.58
CA ILE A 79 12.18 30.95 30.66
C ILE A 79 12.28 31.56 32.06
N GLN A 80 12.15 30.76 33.13
CA GLN A 80 12.25 31.27 34.50
C GLN A 80 13.65 31.80 34.84
N HIS A 81 14.71 31.14 34.37
CA HIS A 81 16.10 31.59 34.61
C HIS A 81 16.46 32.84 33.80
N GLU A 82 15.93 32.96 32.59
CA GLU A 82 16.08 34.12 31.72
C GLU A 82 15.32 35.34 32.26
N LEU A 83 14.06 35.17 32.69
CA LEU A 83 13.28 36.21 33.37
C LEU A 83 13.92 36.65 34.70
N ALA A 84 14.59 35.74 35.40
CA ALA A 84 15.38 36.04 36.60
C ALA A 84 16.73 36.74 36.31
N LYS A 85 17.09 36.93 35.02
CA LYS A 85 18.40 37.45 34.56
C LYS A 85 19.62 36.62 34.99
N ASN A 86 19.41 35.35 35.34
CA ASN A 86 20.50 34.42 35.69
C ASN A 86 21.25 33.91 34.44
N VAL A 87 20.67 34.08 33.25
CA VAL A 87 21.18 33.57 31.98
C VAL A 87 20.94 34.62 30.87
N LEU A 88 21.77 34.60 29.82
CA LEU A 88 21.68 35.52 28.68
C LEU A 88 20.34 35.38 27.92
N PHE A 89 19.80 36.51 27.46
CA PHE A 89 18.60 36.53 26.61
C PHE A 89 18.83 35.71 25.31
N GLY A 90 17.84 34.89 24.94
CA GLY A 90 17.88 33.99 23.80
C GLY A 90 18.36 32.57 24.10
N THR A 91 18.81 32.22 25.31
CA THR A 91 19.20 30.81 25.59
C THR A 91 18.02 29.85 25.51
N THR A 92 16.81 30.29 25.86
CA THR A 92 15.58 29.50 25.72
C THR A 92 15.33 29.10 24.25
N PHE A 93 15.58 30.00 23.29
CA PHE A 93 15.48 29.69 21.86
C PHE A 93 16.47 28.58 21.47
N TRP A 94 17.73 28.70 21.87
CA TRP A 94 18.77 27.74 21.51
C TRP A 94 18.58 26.36 22.17
N THR A 95 18.05 26.28 23.40
CA THR A 95 17.74 24.99 24.03
C THR A 95 16.57 24.27 23.36
N ILE A 96 15.51 24.99 22.95
CA ILE A 96 14.40 24.41 22.16
C ILE A 96 14.93 23.89 20.81
N VAL A 97 15.66 24.72 20.08
CA VAL A 97 16.19 24.37 18.74
C VAL A 97 17.13 23.16 18.83
N GLY A 98 18.02 23.11 19.84
CA GLY A 98 18.89 21.96 20.09
C GLY A 98 18.13 20.68 20.46
N PHE A 99 17.09 20.77 21.29
CA PHE A 99 16.25 19.63 21.67
C PHE A 99 15.47 19.06 20.48
N ASN A 100 14.82 19.93 19.70
CA ASN A 100 14.07 19.55 18.51
C ASN A 100 15.01 18.89 17.48
N ALA A 101 16.12 19.55 17.13
CA ALA A 101 17.08 19.07 16.14
C ALA A 101 17.74 17.74 16.52
N PHE A 102 17.96 17.49 17.82
CA PHE A 102 18.43 16.20 18.31
C PHE A 102 17.42 15.07 18.01
N LEU A 103 16.13 15.30 18.30
CA LEU A 103 15.07 14.32 18.02
C LEU A 103 14.82 14.14 16.50
N ALA A 104 14.83 15.23 15.73
CA ALA A 104 14.71 15.19 14.28
C ALA A 104 15.89 14.45 13.62
N ALA A 105 17.12 14.66 14.11
CA ALA A 105 18.30 13.95 13.65
C ALA A 105 18.23 12.44 13.95
N ILE A 106 17.73 12.04 15.13
CA ILE A 106 17.47 10.61 15.45
C ILE A 106 16.46 10.03 14.47
N ALA A 107 15.32 10.71 14.25
CA ALA A 107 14.27 10.24 13.36
C ALA A 107 14.75 10.09 11.90
N ALA A 108 15.53 11.05 11.40
CA ALA A 108 16.14 11.02 10.07
C ALA A 108 17.22 9.93 9.94
N THR A 109 18.02 9.70 10.99
CA THR A 109 19.08 8.68 11.02
C THR A 109 18.50 7.25 11.02
N VAL A 110 17.56 6.99 11.93
CA VAL A 110 16.85 5.69 12.03
C VAL A 110 16.11 5.37 10.73
N THR A 111 15.57 6.38 10.04
CA THR A 111 14.90 6.18 8.76
C THR A 111 15.89 5.99 7.60
N SER A 112 16.92 6.83 7.49
CA SER A 112 17.83 6.82 6.34
C SER A 112 18.79 5.62 6.33
N PHE A 113 19.29 5.20 7.50
CA PHE A 113 20.24 4.08 7.63
C PHE A 113 19.57 2.79 8.16
N GLY A 114 18.50 2.92 8.96
CA GLY A 114 17.76 1.77 9.49
C GLY A 114 16.92 1.09 8.40
N GLU A 115 15.87 1.74 7.90
CA GLU A 115 15.09 1.22 6.77
C GLU A 115 14.38 2.37 6.01
N PRO A 116 14.88 2.80 4.83
CA PRO A 116 14.37 3.98 4.14
C PRO A 116 12.96 3.81 3.56
N VAL A 117 12.39 2.60 3.60
CA VAL A 117 10.97 2.34 3.31
C VAL A 117 10.05 2.85 4.43
N ALA A 118 10.59 3.19 5.62
CA ALA A 118 9.82 3.77 6.72
C ALA A 118 9.51 5.27 6.56
N ALA A 119 10.13 5.98 5.60
CA ALA A 119 9.92 7.42 5.38
C ALA A 119 8.47 7.77 4.97
N GLY A 120 8.02 8.98 5.34
CA GLY A 120 6.66 9.46 5.07
C GLY A 120 5.59 8.69 5.85
N SER A 121 4.35 8.74 5.37
CA SER A 121 3.22 8.17 6.13
C SER A 121 3.13 6.65 6.08
N GLY A 122 3.45 6.00 4.95
CA GLY A 122 3.17 4.58 4.73
C GLY A 122 1.77 4.27 4.19
N ILE A 123 0.83 5.22 4.21
CA ILE A 123 -0.54 5.06 3.66
C ILE A 123 -0.51 4.75 2.17
N SER A 124 0.27 5.50 1.39
CA SER A 124 0.49 5.29 -0.05
C SER A 124 0.98 3.88 -0.36
N GLU A 125 1.87 3.36 0.48
CA GLU A 125 2.45 2.03 0.35
C GLU A 125 1.44 0.94 0.68
N VAL A 126 0.71 1.07 1.81
CA VAL A 126 -0.41 0.19 2.17
C VAL A 126 -1.49 0.22 1.08
N LYS A 127 -1.86 1.40 0.55
CA LYS A 127 -2.77 1.58 -0.59
C LYS A 127 -2.31 0.81 -1.83
N THR A 128 -1.03 0.90 -2.20
CA THR A 128 -0.51 0.11 -3.35
C THR A 128 -0.47 -1.39 -3.08
N THR A 129 -0.21 -1.84 -1.86
CA THR A 129 -0.29 -3.26 -1.49
C THR A 129 -1.73 -3.77 -1.49
N LEU A 130 -2.68 -2.99 -0.97
CA LEU A 130 -4.11 -3.28 -1.07
C LEU A 130 -4.61 -3.20 -2.53
N ASN A 131 -3.98 -2.41 -3.40
CA ASN A 131 -4.22 -2.41 -4.85
C ASN A 131 -3.61 -3.63 -5.58
N GLY A 132 -2.80 -4.45 -4.90
CA GLY A 132 -2.22 -5.69 -5.42
C GLY A 132 -0.70 -5.69 -5.65
N MET A 133 0.08 -4.75 -5.11
CA MET A 133 1.54 -4.66 -5.34
C MET A 133 2.41 -5.06 -4.15
N LYS A 134 3.43 -5.90 -4.39
CA LYS A 134 4.45 -6.30 -3.41
C LYS A 134 5.56 -5.24 -3.35
N ILE A 135 5.43 -4.24 -2.47
CA ILE A 135 6.55 -3.34 -2.18
C ILE A 135 7.60 -4.09 -1.34
N PRO A 136 8.88 -4.15 -1.78
CA PRO A 136 9.94 -4.84 -1.05
C PRO A 136 10.16 -4.18 0.32
N ARG A 137 10.39 -5.01 1.34
CA ARG A 137 10.66 -4.62 2.74
C ARG A 137 9.54 -3.86 3.48
N LEU A 138 8.41 -3.54 2.85
CA LEU A 138 7.33 -2.75 3.49
C LEU A 138 6.80 -3.37 4.79
N LEU A 139 6.55 -4.68 4.79
CA LEU A 139 5.91 -5.44 5.87
C LEU A 139 6.92 -6.24 6.71
N ARG A 140 8.09 -5.65 7.02
CA ARG A 140 9.13 -6.27 7.86
C ARG A 140 9.18 -5.67 9.27
N LEU A 141 9.56 -6.48 10.26
CA LEU A 141 9.72 -6.06 11.65
C LEU A 141 10.75 -4.93 11.82
N ARG A 142 11.86 -4.96 11.07
CA ARG A 142 12.84 -3.86 10.99
C ARG A 142 12.17 -2.53 10.60
N THR A 143 11.30 -2.56 9.58
CA THR A 143 10.53 -1.41 9.11
C THR A 143 9.61 -0.88 10.20
N PHE A 144 8.91 -1.77 10.92
CA PHE A 144 8.06 -1.40 12.06
C PHE A 144 8.83 -0.69 13.17
N VAL A 145 9.98 -1.23 13.60
CA VAL A 145 10.80 -0.61 14.66
C VAL A 145 11.31 0.77 14.21
N CYS A 146 11.82 0.90 12.97
CA CYS A 146 12.22 2.19 12.42
C CYS A 146 11.05 3.18 12.31
N LYS A 147 9.85 2.70 11.95
CA LYS A 147 8.63 3.51 11.84
C LYS A 147 8.21 4.07 13.20
N VAL A 148 8.11 3.21 14.22
CA VAL A 148 7.67 3.57 15.58
C VAL A 148 8.63 4.59 16.20
N ILE A 149 9.93 4.27 16.25
CA ILE A 149 10.94 5.16 16.85
C ILE A 149 11.01 6.49 16.10
N GLY A 150 11.10 6.46 14.77
CA GLY A 150 11.18 7.67 13.97
C GLY A 150 9.91 8.54 14.02
N THR A 151 8.73 7.96 14.23
CA THR A 151 7.47 8.71 14.43
C THR A 151 7.42 9.39 15.80
N VAL A 152 7.79 8.67 16.86
CA VAL A 152 7.84 9.25 18.23
C VAL A 152 8.82 10.42 18.27
N CYS A 153 10.03 10.25 17.71
CA CYS A 153 11.02 11.32 17.66
C CYS A 153 10.60 12.49 16.74
N SER A 154 9.94 12.23 15.60
CA SER A 154 9.53 13.32 14.69
C SER A 154 8.40 14.19 15.25
N VAL A 155 7.42 13.59 15.93
CA VAL A 155 6.33 14.32 16.59
C VAL A 155 6.82 15.04 17.85
N ALA A 156 7.66 14.38 18.67
CA ALA A 156 8.20 14.99 19.89
C ALA A 156 9.19 16.13 19.60
N GLY A 157 9.94 16.06 18.49
CA GLY A 157 10.79 17.14 17.99
C GLY A 157 10.03 18.37 17.47
N GLY A 158 8.69 18.36 17.48
CA GLY A 158 7.89 19.54 17.13
C GLY A 158 7.78 19.84 15.63
N LEU A 159 8.21 18.93 14.76
CA LEU A 159 7.90 19.01 13.33
C LEU A 159 6.37 18.96 13.16
N PRO A 160 5.75 19.78 12.28
CA PRO A 160 4.34 19.64 11.94
C PRO A 160 4.09 18.35 11.14
N VAL A 161 3.91 17.26 11.89
CA VAL A 161 3.61 15.89 11.46
C VAL A 161 2.72 15.22 12.53
N GLY A 162 1.90 14.24 12.13
CA GLY A 162 1.09 13.42 13.05
C GLY A 162 1.50 11.94 13.05
N LYS A 163 1.26 11.26 14.17
CA LYS A 163 1.51 9.81 14.34
C LYS A 163 0.49 8.91 13.64
N GLU A 164 -0.71 9.44 13.34
CA GLU A 164 -1.85 8.64 12.86
C GLU A 164 -1.57 7.91 11.54
N GLY A 165 -0.92 8.60 10.60
CA GLY A 165 -0.55 8.02 9.30
C GLY A 165 0.42 6.85 9.42
N PRO A 166 1.56 7.02 10.13
CA PRO A 166 2.43 5.93 10.53
C PRO A 166 1.74 4.80 11.30
N MET A 167 0.74 5.07 12.15
CA MET A 167 0.01 4.03 12.88
C MET A 167 -0.77 3.08 11.96
N ILE A 168 -1.40 3.59 10.90
CA ILE A 168 -2.07 2.77 9.87
C ILE A 168 -1.09 1.78 9.23
N HIS A 169 0.14 2.23 8.95
CA HIS A 169 1.20 1.37 8.42
C HIS A 169 1.71 0.37 9.48
N SER A 170 1.94 0.81 10.73
CA SER A 170 2.32 -0.09 11.83
C SER A 170 1.31 -1.22 12.04
N GLY A 171 0.00 -0.93 11.98
CA GLY A 171 -1.05 -1.94 12.09
C GLY A 171 -1.07 -2.95 10.93
N ALA A 172 -0.85 -2.48 9.70
CA ALA A 172 -0.65 -3.36 8.55
C ALA A 172 0.57 -4.29 8.72
N ILE A 173 1.68 -3.81 9.30
CA ILE A 173 2.87 -4.66 9.57
C ILE A 173 2.57 -5.69 10.67
N VAL A 174 1.90 -5.29 11.76
CA VAL A 174 1.51 -6.20 12.86
C VAL A 174 0.67 -7.36 12.33
N ALA A 175 -0.38 -7.07 11.56
CA ALA A 175 -1.25 -8.09 10.98
C ALA A 175 -0.52 -9.00 9.97
N ALA A 176 0.39 -8.44 9.16
CA ALA A 176 1.23 -9.17 8.23
C ALA A 176 2.30 -10.05 8.92
N GLY A 177 2.69 -9.74 10.15
CA GLY A 177 3.56 -10.59 10.97
C GLY A 177 2.79 -11.73 11.63
N LEU A 178 1.71 -11.39 12.35
CA LEU A 178 0.90 -12.35 13.13
C LEU A 178 0.28 -13.44 12.24
N SER A 179 -0.34 -13.06 11.12
CA SER A 179 -1.00 -14.01 10.22
C SER A 179 -0.06 -15.04 9.57
N GLN A 180 1.25 -14.78 9.55
CA GLN A 180 2.22 -15.64 8.85
C GLN A 180 3.04 -16.51 9.82
N GLY A 181 3.15 -16.11 11.10
CA GLY A 181 3.87 -16.85 12.14
C GLY A 181 5.39 -17.01 11.92
N LYS A 182 5.98 -16.29 10.96
CA LYS A 182 7.37 -16.47 10.52
C LYS A 182 8.16 -15.17 10.60
N SER A 183 9.02 -15.04 11.61
CA SER A 183 9.87 -13.87 11.81
C SER A 183 11.28 -14.10 11.26
N SER A 184 11.45 -13.77 9.97
CA SER A 184 12.78 -13.74 9.31
C SER A 184 13.81 -12.81 9.96
N THR A 185 13.42 -11.99 10.95
CA THR A 185 14.31 -11.09 11.71
C THR A 185 14.68 -11.65 13.09
N LEU A 186 13.89 -12.58 13.65
CA LEU A 186 14.12 -13.20 14.97
C LEU A 186 14.50 -14.68 14.88
N GLY A 187 14.61 -15.26 13.68
CA GLY A 187 14.88 -16.68 13.45
C GLY A 187 13.68 -17.62 13.72
N TYR A 188 12.71 -17.20 14.55
CA TYR A 188 11.52 -17.99 14.85
C TYR A 188 10.61 -18.19 13.64
N ASP A 189 10.31 -19.45 13.35
CA ASP A 189 9.35 -19.87 12.35
C ASP A 189 8.38 -20.89 12.94
N THR A 190 7.11 -20.54 13.11
CA THR A 190 6.06 -21.46 13.60
C THR A 190 5.53 -22.38 12.49
N SER A 191 6.38 -22.81 11.55
CA SER A 191 6.01 -23.69 10.41
C SER A 191 5.33 -24.98 10.85
N PHE A 192 5.67 -25.50 12.03
CA PHE A 192 5.10 -26.72 12.61
C PHE A 192 3.77 -26.50 13.35
N SER A 193 3.06 -25.37 13.13
CA SER A 193 1.96 -24.95 14.02
C SER A 193 0.72 -24.39 13.33
N TYR A 194 -0.31 -24.20 14.15
CA TYR A 194 -1.73 -23.89 13.91
C TYR A 194 -2.06 -22.82 12.85
N PHE A 195 -1.10 -21.95 12.51
CA PHE A 195 -1.29 -20.81 11.59
C PHE A 195 -0.86 -21.07 10.14
N ALA A 196 -0.32 -22.25 9.81
CA ALA A 196 0.17 -22.56 8.46
C ALA A 196 -0.85 -22.30 7.33
N GLY A 197 -2.15 -22.50 7.58
CA GLY A 197 -3.22 -22.26 6.61
C GLY A 197 -3.40 -20.80 6.14
N PHE A 198 -2.86 -19.82 6.85
CA PHE A 198 -2.94 -18.39 6.49
C PHE A 198 -1.74 -17.87 5.69
N ARG A 199 -0.81 -18.77 5.32
CA ARG A 199 0.43 -18.45 4.57
C ARG A 199 0.18 -18.35 3.07
N ASN A 200 -0.69 -17.40 2.68
CA ASN A 200 -1.01 -17.11 1.30
C ASN A 200 -1.14 -15.58 1.11
N ASP A 201 -0.77 -15.07 -0.06
CA ASP A 201 -0.89 -13.65 -0.43
C ASP A 201 -2.33 -13.13 -0.27
N LYS A 202 -3.35 -13.98 -0.49
CA LYS A 202 -4.76 -13.66 -0.25
C LYS A 202 -5.04 -13.35 1.23
N GLU A 203 -4.90 -14.33 2.12
CA GLU A 203 -5.19 -14.16 3.55
C GLU A 203 -4.31 -13.05 4.16
N LYS A 204 -3.04 -12.98 3.76
CA LYS A 204 -2.11 -11.92 4.17
C LYS A 204 -2.59 -10.52 3.79
N ARG A 205 -3.21 -10.35 2.61
CA ARG A 205 -3.82 -9.09 2.17
C ARG A 205 -5.07 -8.76 2.97
N ASP A 206 -5.93 -9.74 3.25
CA ASP A 206 -7.10 -9.59 4.13
C ASP A 206 -6.67 -9.15 5.54
N PHE A 207 -5.66 -9.79 6.14
CA PHE A 207 -5.12 -9.39 7.44
C PHE A 207 -4.46 -8.00 7.40
N VAL A 208 -3.70 -7.67 6.35
CA VAL A 208 -3.16 -6.29 6.15
C VAL A 208 -4.28 -5.25 6.10
N ALA A 209 -5.42 -5.57 5.47
CA ALA A 209 -6.60 -4.71 5.45
C ALA A 209 -7.19 -4.53 6.86
N CYS A 210 -7.39 -5.62 7.62
CA CYS A 210 -7.83 -5.54 9.02
C CYS A 210 -6.86 -4.75 9.91
N GLY A 211 -5.54 -4.95 9.74
CA GLY A 211 -4.50 -4.22 10.47
C GLY A 211 -4.46 -2.72 10.16
N ALA A 212 -4.71 -2.34 8.91
CA ALA A 212 -4.85 -0.93 8.53
C ALA A 212 -6.10 -0.29 9.17
N ALA A 213 -7.25 -0.98 9.15
CA ALA A 213 -8.48 -0.50 9.79
C ALA A 213 -8.31 -0.36 11.32
N ALA A 214 -7.71 -1.35 11.97
CA ALA A 214 -7.38 -1.31 13.40
C ALA A 214 -6.37 -0.18 13.73
N GLY A 215 -5.45 0.14 12.80
CA GLY A 215 -4.57 1.30 12.90
C GLY A 215 -5.31 2.64 12.86
N VAL A 216 -6.28 2.82 11.96
CA VAL A 216 -7.15 4.03 11.94
C VAL A 216 -7.98 4.10 13.23
N ALA A 217 -8.59 2.99 13.65
CA ALA A 217 -9.40 2.93 14.86
C ALA A 217 -8.58 3.26 16.13
N SER A 218 -7.35 2.76 16.23
CA SER A 218 -6.43 3.05 17.35
C SER A 218 -5.86 4.47 17.32
N ALA A 219 -5.79 5.11 16.15
CA ALA A 219 -5.31 6.48 15.98
C ALA A 219 -6.37 7.53 16.34
N PHE A 220 -7.60 7.35 15.85
CA PHE A 220 -8.66 8.37 15.96
C PHE A 220 -9.77 8.03 16.96
N GLY A 221 -9.80 6.80 17.50
CA GLY A 221 -10.97 6.28 18.23
C GLY A 221 -12.18 5.97 17.33
N ALA A 222 -11.96 5.88 16.02
CA ALA A 222 -12.99 5.83 14.98
C ALA A 222 -13.04 4.46 14.26
N PRO A 223 -13.76 3.45 14.81
CA PRO A 223 -13.80 2.11 14.25
C PRO A 223 -14.54 2.02 12.91
N ILE A 224 -15.70 2.68 12.75
CA ILE A 224 -16.47 2.63 11.49
C ILE A 224 -15.71 3.39 10.40
N GLY A 225 -15.14 4.55 10.74
CA GLY A 225 -14.24 5.33 9.89
C GLY A 225 -13.01 4.54 9.44
N GLY A 226 -12.45 3.70 10.31
CA GLY A 226 -11.35 2.79 9.98
C GLY A 226 -11.70 1.68 9.00
N VAL A 227 -12.87 1.06 9.13
CA VAL A 227 -13.37 0.08 8.15
C VAL A 227 -13.66 0.77 6.82
N LEU A 228 -14.31 1.94 6.83
CA LEU A 228 -14.63 2.70 5.63
C LEU A 228 -13.39 3.24 4.90
N PHE A 229 -12.33 3.63 5.62
CA PHE A 229 -11.02 3.98 5.04
C PHE A 229 -10.45 2.82 4.21
N VAL A 230 -10.48 1.61 4.77
CA VAL A 230 -9.99 0.42 4.08
C VAL A 230 -10.91 0.05 2.91
N LEU A 231 -12.23 0.22 3.00
CA LEU A 231 -13.14 -0.02 1.88
C LEU A 231 -13.02 1.03 0.75
N GLU A 232 -12.78 2.31 1.07
CA GLU A 232 -12.56 3.40 0.10
C GLU A 232 -11.23 3.21 -0.67
N GLU A 233 -10.21 2.64 -0.01
CA GLU A 233 -8.86 2.46 -0.59
C GLU A 233 -8.56 1.07 -1.17
N ALA A 234 -9.02 -0.02 -0.53
CA ALA A 234 -8.70 -1.40 -0.94
C ALA A 234 -9.56 -1.94 -2.10
N THR A 235 -10.50 -1.14 -2.62
CA THR A 235 -11.51 -1.38 -3.67
C THR A 235 -11.28 -2.52 -4.68
N PHE A 236 -11.40 -3.76 -4.19
CA PHE A 236 -11.53 -5.00 -4.95
C PHE A 236 -12.73 -5.76 -4.40
N THR A 237 -13.85 -5.69 -5.11
CA THR A 237 -15.10 -6.43 -4.86
C THR A 237 -15.68 -6.25 -3.44
N LEU A 238 -16.41 -5.15 -3.27
CA LEU A 238 -17.30 -4.87 -2.14
C LEU A 238 -18.17 -6.10 -1.76
N ALA A 239 -18.61 -6.88 -2.76
CA ALA A 239 -19.42 -8.08 -2.59
C ALA A 239 -18.74 -9.24 -1.84
N PHE A 240 -17.40 -9.32 -1.72
CA PHE A 240 -16.77 -10.41 -0.95
C PHE A 240 -16.73 -10.09 0.54
N PHE A 241 -16.54 -8.82 0.90
CA PHE A 241 -16.69 -8.35 2.29
C PHE A 241 -18.17 -8.32 2.68
N LEU A 242 -19.05 -7.81 1.80
CA LEU A 242 -20.50 -7.83 2.03
C LEU A 242 -21.10 -9.23 1.99
N SER A 243 -20.58 -10.22 1.26
CA SER A 243 -21.14 -11.58 1.34
C SER A 243 -20.92 -12.26 2.71
N GLY A 244 -20.05 -11.71 3.58
CA GLY A 244 -19.95 -12.06 4.99
C GLY A 244 -20.73 -11.12 5.94
N MET A 245 -21.40 -10.10 5.40
CA MET A 245 -22.09 -9.03 6.11
C MET A 245 -23.39 -8.59 5.37
N ASN A 246 -24.07 -9.50 4.67
CA ASN A 246 -25.04 -9.11 3.63
C ASN A 246 -26.42 -8.69 4.18
N ASP A 247 -26.58 -8.71 5.50
CA ASP A 247 -27.78 -8.28 6.20
C ASP A 247 -27.66 -6.80 6.60
N ASN A 248 -28.04 -5.91 5.68
CA ASN A 248 -28.28 -4.46 5.86
C ASN A 248 -26.98 -3.62 6.03
N LEU A 249 -26.76 -2.53 5.29
CA LEU A 249 -27.63 -1.35 5.13
C LEU A 249 -27.28 -0.58 3.83
N SER A 250 -28.05 0.46 3.45
CA SER A 250 -27.95 1.09 2.12
C SER A 250 -28.18 2.62 2.10
N TRP A 251 -27.62 3.27 1.07
CA TRP A 251 -27.73 4.71 0.70
C TRP A 251 -27.08 5.74 1.65
N GLY A 252 -26.57 6.90 1.21
CA GLY A 252 -26.20 7.31 -0.16
C GLY A 252 -26.14 8.83 -0.40
N ALA A 253 -25.01 9.33 -0.94
CA ALA A 253 -24.83 10.66 -1.59
C ALA A 253 -25.05 11.95 -0.73
N ALA A 254 -24.75 13.19 -1.18
CA ALA A 254 -23.56 13.73 -1.90
C ALA A 254 -23.62 15.29 -1.92
N GLY A 255 -22.48 15.97 -2.16
CA GLY A 255 -22.44 17.31 -2.82
C GLY A 255 -21.76 18.47 -2.05
N ALA A 256 -20.61 19.03 -2.47
CA ALA A 256 -20.40 20.16 -3.49
C ALA A 256 -20.12 23.12 -2.90
N THR A 257 -19.08 24.04 -2.87
CA THR A 257 -17.67 24.30 -3.33
C THR A 257 -16.83 24.91 -2.15
N ALA A 258 -15.65 25.53 -2.21
CA ALA A 258 -14.72 26.03 -3.26
C ALA A 258 -13.24 26.02 -2.76
N THR A 259 -12.24 26.24 -3.63
CA THR A 259 -10.80 26.39 -3.25
C THR A 259 -10.03 27.36 -4.16
N VAL A 260 -8.82 27.74 -3.73
CA VAL A 260 -7.86 28.70 -4.36
C VAL A 260 -6.45 28.02 -4.41
N PRO A 261 -5.55 28.31 -5.38
CA PRO A 261 -4.71 27.27 -5.97
C PRO A 261 -3.25 27.17 -5.49
N SER A 262 -2.65 25.99 -5.72
CA SER A 262 -1.26 25.65 -5.37
C SER A 262 -0.40 25.39 -6.60
N LYS A 263 0.67 26.19 -6.81
CA LYS A 263 1.75 25.90 -7.79
C LYS A 263 3.12 25.61 -7.17
N ALA A 264 3.33 25.95 -5.89
CA ALA A 264 4.64 25.84 -5.24
C ALA A 264 5.07 24.40 -4.91
N LEU A 265 4.12 23.47 -4.74
CA LEU A 265 4.37 22.16 -4.13
C LEU A 265 5.34 21.25 -4.90
N VAL A 266 5.37 21.36 -6.24
CA VAL A 266 6.19 20.50 -7.10
C VAL A 266 7.67 20.91 -7.08
N PHE A 267 7.95 22.21 -7.00
CA PHE A 267 9.32 22.75 -7.08
C PHE A 267 10.20 22.34 -5.89
N GLY A 268 9.61 22.20 -4.69
CA GLY A 268 10.35 21.82 -3.48
C GLY A 268 10.85 20.37 -3.48
N MET A 269 10.14 19.44 -4.11
CA MET A 269 10.48 18.01 -4.06
C MET A 269 11.73 17.65 -4.89
N GLU A 270 12.02 18.41 -5.95
CA GLU A 270 13.13 18.10 -6.86
C GLU A 270 14.48 18.67 -6.37
N MET A 271 14.48 19.85 -5.72
CA MET A 271 15.70 20.43 -5.13
C MET A 271 16.27 19.61 -3.96
N LEU A 272 15.42 19.00 -3.13
CA LEU A 272 15.83 18.28 -1.92
C LEU A 272 16.35 16.85 -2.17
N ASN A 273 16.44 16.42 -3.44
CA ASN A 273 16.89 15.07 -3.80
C ASN A 273 18.44 14.92 -3.84
N LYS A 274 19.19 16.02 -3.60
CA LYS A 274 20.64 15.99 -3.32
C LYS A 274 20.87 15.98 -1.80
N ASN A 275 21.86 15.22 -1.34
CA ASN A 275 22.00 14.81 0.07
C ASN A 275 22.26 15.97 1.04
N GLY A 276 21.62 15.95 2.22
CA GLY A 276 22.09 16.69 3.43
C GLY A 276 21.07 17.57 4.17
N SER A 277 19.88 17.81 3.63
CA SER A 277 19.02 18.97 4.00
C SER A 277 18.05 18.79 5.19
N ALA A 278 18.03 17.66 5.89
CA ALA A 278 16.99 17.35 6.88
C ALA A 278 16.88 18.37 8.03
N CYS A 279 18.00 18.92 8.49
CA CYS A 279 18.08 19.87 9.61
C CYS A 279 17.72 21.33 9.23
N ILE A 280 17.54 21.63 7.94
CA ILE A 280 17.37 23.03 7.47
C ILE A 280 15.92 23.51 7.61
N CYS A 281 14.94 22.61 7.55
CA CYS A 281 13.51 22.96 7.70
C CYS A 281 13.17 23.51 9.10
N GLU A 282 13.93 23.10 10.11
CA GLU A 282 13.61 23.27 11.52
C GLU A 282 13.80 24.73 11.98
N SER A 283 14.75 25.45 11.38
CA SER A 283 15.01 26.88 11.61
C SER A 283 13.90 27.81 11.13
N CYS A 284 12.94 27.33 10.32
CA CYS A 284 11.76 28.10 9.92
C CYS A 284 10.59 27.98 10.91
N SER A 285 10.68 27.11 11.92
CA SER A 285 9.60 26.85 12.88
C SER A 285 9.43 27.94 13.94
N THR A 286 10.37 28.89 13.99
CA THR A 286 10.56 29.85 15.10
C THR A 286 10.74 31.28 14.57
N VAL A 287 9.87 31.71 13.65
CA VAL A 287 9.80 33.09 13.17
C VAL A 287 9.40 34.04 14.32
N SER A 288 10.09 35.19 14.41
CA SER A 288 9.99 36.25 15.45
C SER A 288 8.68 36.31 16.24
N MET A 289 8.80 36.25 17.57
CA MET A 289 7.70 36.41 18.53
C MET A 289 7.76 37.75 19.30
N ASP A 290 8.42 38.77 18.75
CA ASP A 290 8.66 40.08 19.40
C ASP A 290 7.41 40.98 19.57
N GLY A 291 6.22 40.48 19.27
CA GLY A 291 4.95 41.24 19.30
C GLY A 291 3.77 40.54 19.95
N ALA A 292 3.99 39.47 20.71
CA ALA A 292 2.89 38.66 21.25
C ALA A 292 2.26 39.27 22.52
N GLU A 293 1.04 39.77 22.40
CA GLU A 293 0.23 40.26 23.53
C GLU A 293 -0.12 39.12 24.52
N CYS A 294 -0.16 39.44 25.81
CA CYS A 294 -0.43 38.48 26.89
C CYS A 294 -1.90 38.53 27.31
N PHE A 295 -2.68 37.54 26.90
CA PHE A 295 -4.11 37.48 27.19
C PHE A 295 -4.37 36.94 28.60
N GLN A 296 -5.32 37.54 29.31
CA GLN A 296 -5.80 37.00 30.59
C GLN A 296 -6.77 35.86 30.34
N ALA A 297 -6.52 34.69 30.94
CA ALA A 297 -7.43 33.57 30.81
C ALA A 297 -8.61 33.75 31.78
N ASP A 298 -9.78 34.12 31.25
CA ASP A 298 -11.02 34.33 32.00
C ASP A 298 -11.34 33.16 32.96
N ASP A 299 -11.63 33.49 34.21
CA ASP A 299 -11.97 32.53 35.28
C ASP A 299 -13.48 32.23 35.37
N SER A 300 -14.33 33.03 34.72
CA SER A 300 -15.79 32.80 34.67
C SER A 300 -16.20 31.73 33.66
N VAL A 301 -15.41 31.52 32.60
CA VAL A 301 -15.70 30.56 31.53
C VAL A 301 -15.08 29.20 31.85
N GLN A 302 -15.92 28.19 32.08
CA GLN A 302 -15.50 26.82 32.40
C GLN A 302 -14.86 26.10 31.18
N TYR A 303 -13.59 26.41 30.91
CA TYR A 303 -12.81 25.83 29.81
C TYR A 303 -11.94 24.65 30.30
N PRO A 304 -12.21 23.39 29.90
CA PRO A 304 -11.56 22.21 30.49
C PRO A 304 -10.05 22.13 30.23
N TYR A 305 -9.56 22.68 29.11
CA TYR A 305 -8.14 22.66 28.73
C TYR A 305 -7.38 23.94 29.13
N LYS A 306 -7.92 24.75 30.06
CA LYS A 306 -7.28 26.00 30.54
C LYS A 306 -5.86 25.76 31.11
N LYS A 307 -5.58 24.57 31.64
CA LYS A 307 -4.26 24.15 32.15
C LYS A 307 -3.25 23.74 31.06
N GLU A 308 -3.69 23.55 29.82
CA GLU A 308 -2.82 23.18 28.68
C GLU A 308 -2.29 24.43 27.92
N LEU A 309 -2.79 25.63 28.25
CA LEU A 309 -2.37 26.92 27.68
C LEU A 309 -0.95 27.32 28.14
N LEU A 310 -0.14 27.86 27.23
CA LEU A 310 1.29 28.05 27.44
C LEU A 310 1.66 29.50 27.82
N ARG A 311 2.38 29.64 28.94
CA ARG A 311 2.82 30.93 29.50
C ARG A 311 4.20 31.32 28.97
N PHE A 312 4.26 31.84 27.75
CA PHE A 312 5.50 32.31 27.12
C PHE A 312 5.78 33.78 27.47
N TYR A 313 6.80 34.02 28.31
CA TYR A 313 7.20 35.33 28.89
C TYR A 313 6.13 36.18 29.62
N CYS A 314 4.86 35.77 29.63
CA CYS A 314 3.75 36.52 30.24
C CYS A 314 3.76 36.54 31.79
N PRO A 315 3.09 37.52 32.43
CA PRO A 315 2.72 37.51 33.85
C PRO A 315 2.01 36.25 34.35
N LYS A 316 1.92 36.05 35.67
CA LYS A 316 1.12 34.95 36.25
C LYS A 316 -0.37 35.20 35.98
N GLY A 317 -1.10 34.19 35.51
CA GLY A 317 -2.52 34.29 35.14
C GLY A 317 -2.79 34.72 33.69
N GLN A 318 -1.73 35.08 32.95
CA GLN A 318 -1.81 35.37 31.51
C GLN A 318 -1.11 34.27 30.68
N TYR A 319 -1.55 34.12 29.43
CA TYR A 319 -1.02 33.16 28.45
C TYR A 319 -0.74 33.86 27.12
N ASN A 320 0.06 33.21 26.28
CA ASN A 320 0.40 33.67 24.94
C ASN A 320 -0.31 32.74 23.94
N ASP A 321 -1.20 33.30 23.11
CA ASP A 321 -2.12 32.52 22.26
C ASP A 321 -1.36 31.84 21.09
N LEU A 322 -0.47 32.57 20.42
CA LEU A 322 0.40 32.04 19.37
C LEU A 322 1.33 30.94 19.91
N ALA A 323 1.95 31.14 21.08
CA ALA A 323 2.78 30.12 21.73
C ALA A 323 1.96 28.88 22.13
N SER A 324 0.71 29.07 22.56
CA SER A 324 -0.21 27.97 22.91
C SER A 324 -0.65 27.16 21.68
N LEU A 325 -0.57 27.71 20.47
CA LEU A 325 -0.81 26.99 19.21
C LEU A 325 0.47 26.40 18.60
N MET A 326 1.63 27.04 18.78
CA MET A 326 2.89 26.66 18.09
C MET A 326 3.81 25.73 18.90
N LEU A 327 3.87 25.87 20.23
CA LEU A 327 4.84 25.13 21.08
C LEU A 327 4.25 23.89 21.77
N THR A 328 2.92 23.82 21.89
CA THR A 328 2.17 22.66 22.39
C THR A 328 2.17 21.49 21.38
N SER A 329 1.52 20.38 21.71
CA SER A 329 1.35 19.28 20.74
C SER A 329 0.23 19.59 19.75
N GLY A 330 0.30 19.04 18.54
CA GLY A 330 -0.76 19.24 17.54
C GLY A 330 -2.14 18.75 18.00
N GLU A 331 -2.18 17.72 18.85
CA GLU A 331 -3.42 17.22 19.49
C GLU A 331 -4.01 18.25 20.47
N VAL A 332 -3.16 18.91 21.27
CA VAL A 332 -3.57 19.98 22.20
C VAL A 332 -4.02 21.23 21.44
N ALA A 333 -3.29 21.63 20.40
CA ALA A 333 -3.67 22.75 19.54
C ALA A 333 -5.02 22.51 18.81
N ILE A 334 -5.34 21.26 18.43
CA ILE A 334 -6.69 20.91 17.91
C ILE A 334 -7.77 21.15 18.98
N LYS A 335 -7.57 20.69 20.23
CA LYS A 335 -8.52 20.95 21.33
C LYS A 335 -8.73 22.44 21.59
N HIS A 336 -7.65 23.24 21.50
CA HIS A 336 -7.73 24.70 21.62
C HIS A 336 -8.55 25.32 20.49
N LEU A 337 -8.36 24.88 19.25
CA LEU A 337 -9.11 25.38 18.10
C LEU A 337 -10.59 24.91 18.06
N PHE A 338 -10.93 23.76 18.67
CA PHE A 338 -12.30 23.25 18.69
C PHE A 338 -13.14 23.65 19.92
N HIS A 339 -12.53 23.83 21.10
CA HIS A 339 -13.31 24.01 22.34
C HIS A 339 -13.21 25.40 22.98
N ALA A 340 -12.16 26.18 22.70
CA ALA A 340 -11.96 27.48 23.35
C ALA A 340 -13.06 28.51 22.95
N PRO A 341 -13.36 29.51 23.80
CA PRO A 341 -14.44 30.48 23.54
C PRO A 341 -14.15 31.36 22.30
N PRO A 342 -15.17 32.05 21.73
CA PRO A 342 -15.03 32.75 20.45
C PRO A 342 -13.88 33.77 20.39
N ASP A 343 -13.60 34.44 21.51
CA ASP A 343 -12.64 35.55 21.62
C ASP A 343 -11.32 35.14 22.31
N SER A 344 -10.99 33.84 22.32
CA SER A 344 -9.75 33.31 22.91
C SER A 344 -8.49 33.45 22.04
N PHE A 345 -8.62 33.88 20.78
CA PHE A 345 -7.52 34.02 19.83
C PHE A 345 -7.69 35.30 19.01
N ASP A 346 -6.60 36.05 18.88
CA ASP A 346 -6.58 37.22 17.99
C ASP A 346 -6.51 36.80 16.51
N VAL A 347 -7.03 37.68 15.65
CA VAL A 347 -7.06 37.48 14.20
C VAL A 347 -5.66 37.50 13.59
N GLN A 348 -4.75 38.37 14.06
CA GLN A 348 -3.39 38.49 13.52
C GLN A 348 -2.59 37.22 13.84
N ASN A 349 -2.57 36.82 15.12
CA ASN A 349 -1.86 35.62 15.57
C ASN A 349 -2.40 34.34 14.91
N LEU A 350 -3.72 34.26 14.70
CA LEU A 350 -4.34 33.13 13.99
C LEU A 350 -4.04 33.12 12.47
N VAL A 351 -3.90 34.27 11.83
CA VAL A 351 -3.40 34.36 10.43
C VAL A 351 -1.93 33.95 10.35
N VAL A 352 -1.08 34.43 11.25
CA VAL A 352 0.34 34.04 11.30
C VAL A 352 0.48 32.53 11.48
N PHE A 353 -0.21 31.95 12.46
CA PHE A 353 -0.27 30.49 12.67
C PHE A 353 -0.71 29.74 11.41
N TRP A 354 -1.77 30.18 10.74
CA TRP A 354 -2.31 29.53 9.53
C TRP A 354 -1.30 29.53 8.37
N VAL A 355 -0.66 30.68 8.08
CA VAL A 355 0.33 30.80 6.99
C VAL A 355 1.60 30.00 7.30
N VAL A 356 2.12 30.11 8.53
CA VAL A 356 3.35 29.42 8.96
C VAL A 356 3.15 27.91 8.97
N MET A 357 2.05 27.40 9.55
CA MET A 357 1.74 25.96 9.52
C MET A 357 1.57 25.42 8.12
N LEU A 358 0.90 26.15 7.22
CA LEU A 358 0.73 25.75 5.82
C LEU A 358 2.07 25.59 5.11
N PHE A 359 3.00 26.54 5.29
CA PHE A 359 4.33 26.50 4.67
C PHE A 359 5.18 25.37 5.25
N LEU A 360 5.27 25.25 6.59
CA LEU A 360 6.07 24.22 7.24
C LEU A 360 5.57 22.81 6.92
N ALA A 361 4.25 22.57 6.94
CA ALA A 361 3.67 21.26 6.61
C ALA A 361 3.95 20.83 5.15
N CYS A 362 4.13 21.78 4.23
CA CYS A 362 4.55 21.48 2.86
C CYS A 362 6.02 21.03 2.79
N ILE A 363 6.91 21.59 3.62
CA ILE A 363 8.33 21.23 3.64
C ILE A 363 8.55 19.91 4.40
N THR A 364 7.91 19.72 5.57
CA THR A 364 8.10 18.50 6.40
C THR A 364 7.69 17.22 5.68
N TYR A 365 6.72 17.28 4.75
CA TYR A 365 6.33 16.13 3.94
C TYR A 365 7.44 15.64 2.99
N GLY A 366 8.35 16.53 2.57
CA GLY A 366 9.49 16.19 1.72
C GLY A 366 10.66 15.51 2.46
N LEU A 367 10.63 15.45 3.79
CA LEU A 367 11.73 14.94 4.61
C LEU A 367 11.79 13.41 4.64
N LYS A 368 13.01 12.85 4.76
CA LYS A 368 13.26 11.41 4.93
C LYS A 368 13.02 10.94 6.37
N VAL A 369 11.83 11.22 6.88
CA VAL A 369 11.37 11.03 8.27
C VAL A 369 9.97 10.41 8.25
N PRO A 370 9.54 9.59 9.23
CA PRO A 370 8.18 9.06 9.28
C PRO A 370 7.21 10.16 9.70
N SER A 371 6.20 10.44 8.87
CA SER A 371 5.35 11.63 8.99
C SER A 371 3.93 11.39 8.46
N GLY A 372 2.91 11.68 9.28
CA GLY A 372 1.51 11.71 8.86
C GLY A 372 1.02 13.13 8.61
N LEU A 373 0.21 13.33 7.57
CA LEU A 373 -0.34 14.66 7.21
C LEU A 373 -1.66 15.03 7.90
N PHE A 374 -2.29 14.09 8.61
CA PHE A 374 -3.62 14.29 9.19
C PHE A 374 -3.66 15.46 10.19
N VAL A 375 -2.80 15.44 11.22
CA VAL A 375 -2.80 16.48 12.27
C VAL A 375 -2.47 17.88 11.70
N PRO A 376 -1.44 18.09 10.86
CA PRO A 376 -1.21 19.39 10.23
C PRO A 376 -2.38 19.88 9.37
N ALA A 377 -2.98 19.01 8.55
CA ALA A 377 -4.11 19.40 7.70
C ALA A 377 -5.36 19.78 8.51
N LEU A 378 -5.63 19.08 9.63
CA LEU A 378 -6.66 19.46 10.59
C LEU A 378 -6.38 20.83 11.21
N LEU A 379 -5.15 21.08 11.70
CA LEU A 379 -4.77 22.37 12.31
C LEU A 379 -4.90 23.56 11.36
N ILE A 380 -4.39 23.42 10.13
CA ILE A 380 -4.49 24.46 9.09
C ILE A 380 -5.96 24.74 8.76
N GLY A 381 -6.77 23.70 8.60
CA GLY A 381 -8.21 23.83 8.33
C GLY A 381 -9.00 24.41 9.50
N ALA A 382 -8.63 24.06 10.74
CA ALA A 382 -9.25 24.58 11.96
C ALA A 382 -9.01 26.08 12.12
N ALA A 383 -7.77 26.55 11.93
CA ALA A 383 -7.45 27.97 11.95
C ALA A 383 -8.17 28.73 10.83
N TYR A 384 -8.16 28.20 9.60
CA TYR A 384 -8.88 28.79 8.47
C TYR A 384 -10.39 28.91 8.71
N GLY A 385 -11.02 27.86 9.27
CA GLY A 385 -12.45 27.88 9.61
C GLY A 385 -12.81 28.92 10.67
N ARG A 386 -11.97 29.07 11.70
CA ARG A 386 -12.14 30.12 12.73
C ARG A 386 -11.96 31.53 12.16
N LEU A 387 -10.94 31.75 11.33
CA LEU A 387 -10.74 33.02 10.59
C LEU A 387 -11.96 33.37 9.73
N TRP A 388 -12.48 32.39 8.97
CA TRP A 388 -13.68 32.60 8.15
C TRP A 388 -14.93 32.94 8.98
N THR A 389 -15.01 32.44 10.22
CA THR A 389 -16.12 32.79 11.13
C THR A 389 -16.07 34.25 11.57
N ARG A 390 -14.88 34.84 11.77
CA ARG A 390 -14.75 36.28 12.06
C ARG A 390 -15.34 37.12 10.92
N VAL A 391 -15.06 36.74 9.67
CA VAL A 391 -15.63 37.37 8.46
C VAL A 391 -17.15 37.20 8.40
N ILE A 392 -17.67 35.99 8.64
CA ILE A 392 -19.12 35.74 8.69
C ILE A 392 -19.78 36.60 9.77
N ASN A 393 -19.22 36.64 10.99
CA ASN A 393 -19.80 37.36 12.13
C ASN A 393 -19.81 38.89 11.94
N TYR A 394 -18.85 39.44 11.19
CA TYR A 394 -18.89 40.83 10.75
C TYR A 394 -20.13 41.09 9.85
N PHE A 395 -20.36 40.24 8.85
CA PHE A 395 -21.51 40.37 7.93
C PHE A 395 -22.87 40.02 8.55
N THR A 396 -22.94 39.13 9.54
CA THR A 396 -24.20 38.85 10.27
C THR A 396 -24.51 39.93 11.30
N GLY A 397 -23.48 40.50 11.96
CA GLY A 397 -23.61 41.67 12.82
C GLY A 397 -24.19 42.89 12.08
N LEU A 398 -23.68 43.17 10.87
CA LEU A 398 -24.22 44.17 9.94
C LEU A 398 -25.69 43.93 9.53
N ARG A 399 -26.27 42.76 9.82
CA ARG A 399 -27.67 42.40 9.55
C ARG A 399 -28.47 42.06 10.81
N HIS A 400 -27.93 42.34 12.00
CA HIS A 400 -28.51 41.97 13.31
C HIS A 400 -28.94 40.49 13.43
N MET A 401 -28.26 39.59 12.71
CA MET A 401 -28.50 38.15 12.75
C MET A 401 -27.68 37.49 13.86
N LYS A 402 -28.15 36.36 14.40
CA LYS A 402 -27.46 35.60 15.45
C LYS A 402 -26.02 35.26 15.01
N SER A 403 -25.06 35.53 15.89
CA SER A 403 -23.65 35.21 15.67
C SER A 403 -23.41 33.70 15.57
N VAL A 404 -22.42 33.32 14.77
CA VAL A 404 -22.05 31.94 14.46
C VAL A 404 -20.88 31.50 15.34
N ASP A 405 -20.97 30.27 15.86
CA ASP A 405 -19.93 29.64 16.68
C ASP A 405 -18.68 29.29 15.84
N PRO A 406 -17.49 29.85 16.15
CA PRO A 406 -16.26 29.53 15.42
C PRO A 406 -15.75 28.12 15.67
N ARG A 407 -16.25 27.45 16.71
CA ARG A 407 -15.93 26.06 17.06
C ARG A 407 -16.41 25.10 15.96
N THR A 408 -17.68 25.22 15.56
CA THR A 408 -18.29 24.41 14.49
C THR A 408 -17.62 24.66 13.14
N TYR A 409 -17.29 25.91 12.83
CA TYR A 409 -16.62 26.26 11.57
C TYR A 409 -15.14 25.85 11.53
N GLY A 410 -14.46 25.81 12.68
CA GLY A 410 -13.15 25.16 12.82
C GLY A 410 -13.21 23.68 12.44
N LEU A 411 -14.21 22.94 12.92
CA LEU A 411 -14.43 21.54 12.55
C LEU A 411 -14.67 21.36 11.03
N VAL A 412 -15.56 22.17 10.46
CA VAL A 412 -15.87 22.16 9.02
C VAL A 412 -14.64 22.49 8.17
N GLY A 413 -13.87 23.53 8.55
CA GLY A 413 -12.63 23.90 7.88
C GLY A 413 -11.55 22.82 7.95
N SER A 414 -11.45 22.11 9.08
CA SER A 414 -10.55 20.97 9.29
C SER A 414 -10.84 19.84 8.29
N LEU A 415 -12.11 19.47 8.15
CA LEU A 415 -12.54 18.46 7.17
C LEU A 415 -12.34 18.95 5.72
N ALA A 416 -12.61 20.22 5.43
CA ALA A 416 -12.41 20.79 4.10
C ALA A 416 -10.93 20.70 3.67
N MET A 417 -10.00 21.07 4.56
CA MET A 417 -8.57 20.97 4.29
C MET A 417 -8.12 19.50 4.17
N LEU A 418 -8.47 18.66 5.14
CA LEU A 418 -8.02 17.26 5.18
C LEU A 418 -8.59 16.43 4.01
N GLY A 419 -9.87 16.55 3.69
CA GLY A 419 -10.50 15.91 2.53
C GLY A 419 -9.99 16.49 1.19
N GLY A 420 -9.66 17.78 1.17
CA GLY A 420 -9.06 18.46 0.01
C GLY A 420 -7.66 17.94 -0.32
N VAL A 421 -6.82 17.68 0.69
CA VAL A 421 -5.46 17.16 0.51
C VAL A 421 -5.44 15.65 0.23
N SER A 422 -6.27 14.88 0.93
CA SER A 422 -6.26 13.40 0.88
C SER A 422 -7.12 12.77 -0.23
N ARG A 423 -8.18 13.46 -0.69
CA ARG A 423 -9.27 12.94 -1.57
C ARG A 423 -10.17 11.87 -0.96
N MET A 424 -9.89 11.43 0.26
CA MET A 424 -10.76 10.56 1.04
C MET A 424 -11.98 11.35 1.49
N THR A 425 -13.17 10.77 1.37
CA THR A 425 -14.45 11.49 1.59
C THR A 425 -15.29 10.84 2.66
N ILE A 426 -15.78 9.62 2.40
CA ILE A 426 -16.75 8.97 3.28
C ILE A 426 -16.05 8.56 4.58
N SER A 427 -14.86 7.98 4.46
CA SER A 427 -14.02 7.60 5.60
C SER A 427 -13.69 8.77 6.52
N ILE A 428 -13.11 9.86 6.01
CA ILE A 428 -12.68 10.99 6.86
C ILE A 428 -13.87 11.75 7.46
N THR A 429 -15.00 11.89 6.74
CA THR A 429 -16.21 12.46 7.35
C THR A 429 -16.70 11.60 8.52
N ILE A 430 -16.75 10.28 8.38
CA ILE A 430 -17.17 9.38 9.47
C ILE A 430 -16.16 9.37 10.62
N ILE A 431 -14.85 9.42 10.36
CA ILE A 431 -13.81 9.57 11.39
C ILE A 431 -14.10 10.82 12.24
N ILE A 432 -14.31 11.98 11.62
CA ILE A 432 -14.56 13.23 12.35
C ILE A 432 -15.90 13.20 13.10
N LEU A 433 -16.92 12.50 12.60
CA LEU A 433 -18.19 12.29 13.32
C LEU A 433 -18.03 11.37 14.53
N GLU A 434 -17.29 10.26 14.42
CA GLU A 434 -16.96 9.39 15.56
C GLU A 434 -16.12 10.14 16.61
N CYS A 435 -15.11 10.91 16.19
CA CYS A 435 -14.28 11.72 17.10
C CYS A 435 -15.06 12.84 17.83
N THR A 436 -16.15 13.35 17.25
CA THR A 436 -16.95 14.44 17.86
C THR A 436 -18.18 13.95 18.62
N GLY A 437 -18.63 12.72 18.38
CA GLY A 437 -19.79 12.12 19.05
C GLY A 437 -21.14 12.75 18.69
N ASN A 438 -21.20 13.74 17.78
CA ASN A 438 -22.47 14.33 17.34
C ASN A 438 -22.73 14.11 15.83
N ILE A 439 -23.72 13.27 15.56
CA ILE A 439 -24.18 12.90 14.20
C ILE A 439 -24.97 14.01 13.48
N GLU A 440 -25.46 15.04 14.17
CA GLU A 440 -26.20 16.17 13.58
C GLU A 440 -25.33 16.97 12.59
N PHE A 441 -24.01 17.05 12.85
CA PHE A 441 -23.05 17.65 11.92
C PHE A 441 -22.81 16.80 10.66
N GLY A 442 -23.40 15.60 10.57
CA GLY A 442 -23.20 14.65 9.49
C GLY A 442 -23.44 15.24 8.10
N LEU A 443 -24.62 15.82 7.87
CA LEU A 443 -24.96 16.41 6.57
C LEU A 443 -24.01 17.57 6.18
N PRO A 444 -23.79 18.61 7.01
CA PRO A 444 -22.81 19.66 6.73
C PRO A 444 -21.39 19.14 6.42
N LEU A 445 -20.92 18.14 7.17
CA LEU A 445 -19.58 17.57 7.00
C LEU A 445 -19.48 16.71 5.72
N ILE A 446 -20.51 15.91 5.39
CA ILE A 446 -20.58 15.15 4.13
C ILE A 446 -20.52 16.11 2.94
N LEU A 447 -21.37 17.14 2.93
CA LEU A 447 -21.42 18.11 1.82
C LEU A 447 -20.04 18.79 1.62
N THR A 448 -19.41 19.19 2.73
CA THR A 448 -18.09 19.83 2.75
C THR A 448 -17.00 18.94 2.15
N SER A 449 -16.91 17.66 2.55
CA SER A 449 -15.86 16.77 2.03
C SER A 449 -16.05 16.45 0.55
N PHE A 450 -17.29 16.27 0.09
CA PHE A 450 -17.59 16.12 -1.34
C PHE A 450 -17.15 17.35 -2.16
N PHE A 451 -17.31 18.57 -1.65
CA PHE A 451 -16.82 19.77 -2.33
C PHE A 451 -15.30 19.89 -2.33
N ALA A 452 -14.64 19.65 -1.20
CA ALA A 452 -13.18 19.66 -1.12
C ALA A 452 -12.55 18.65 -2.09
N ARG A 453 -13.15 17.46 -2.23
CA ARG A 453 -12.78 16.45 -3.23
C ARG A 453 -13.04 16.94 -4.65
N TRP A 454 -14.23 17.44 -4.98
CA TRP A 454 -14.56 17.86 -6.36
C TRP A 454 -13.69 19.03 -6.83
N VAL A 455 -13.63 20.11 -6.07
CA VAL A 455 -12.98 21.35 -6.52
C VAL A 455 -11.47 21.16 -6.59
N GLY A 456 -10.87 20.44 -5.63
CA GLY A 456 -9.45 20.13 -5.75
C GLY A 456 -9.13 19.12 -6.87
N ASN A 457 -9.99 18.13 -7.15
CA ASN A 457 -9.83 17.21 -8.30
C ASN A 457 -9.87 17.92 -9.67
N TYR A 458 -10.43 19.13 -9.75
CA TYR A 458 -10.36 19.97 -10.95
C TYR A 458 -8.96 20.58 -11.16
N PHE A 459 -8.19 20.78 -10.09
CA PHE A 459 -6.85 21.39 -10.13
C PHE A 459 -5.69 20.39 -10.06
N ASN A 460 -5.78 19.35 -9.24
CA ASN A 460 -4.71 18.38 -9.00
C ASN A 460 -5.24 17.09 -8.35
N GLU A 461 -4.42 16.04 -8.27
CA GLU A 461 -4.78 14.76 -7.66
C GLU A 461 -4.68 14.78 -6.11
N GLY A 462 -4.76 13.62 -5.46
CA GLY A 462 -4.53 13.47 -4.02
C GLY A 462 -3.06 13.30 -3.69
N ILE A 463 -2.62 13.79 -2.52
CA ILE A 463 -1.19 13.75 -2.16
C ILE A 463 -0.62 12.32 -2.11
N TYR A 464 -1.42 11.35 -1.69
CA TYR A 464 -1.03 9.93 -1.69
C TYR A 464 -0.92 9.34 -3.11
N ASP A 465 -1.78 9.77 -4.04
CA ASP A 465 -1.78 9.29 -5.42
C ASP A 465 -0.60 9.89 -6.21
N ILE A 466 -0.33 11.18 -6.02
CA ILE A 466 0.86 11.88 -6.54
C ILE A 466 2.14 11.17 -6.09
N HIS A 467 2.24 10.80 -4.81
CA HIS A 467 3.42 10.09 -4.27
C HIS A 467 3.58 8.65 -4.79
N ILE A 468 2.47 7.99 -5.16
CA ILE A 468 2.47 6.68 -5.85
C ILE A 468 3.02 6.84 -7.27
N HIS A 469 2.58 7.87 -8.00
CA HIS A 469 3.07 8.18 -9.35
C HIS A 469 4.55 8.62 -9.37
N LEU A 470 4.99 9.46 -8.42
CA LEU A 470 6.40 9.87 -8.25
C LEU A 470 7.34 8.70 -7.88
N ARG A 471 6.80 7.60 -7.37
CA ARG A 471 7.55 6.34 -7.11
C ARG A 471 7.47 5.34 -8.26
N HIS A 472 6.81 5.69 -9.37
CA HIS A 472 6.56 4.84 -10.54
C HIS A 472 6.00 3.44 -10.19
N VAL A 473 5.16 3.36 -9.14
CA VAL A 473 4.49 2.12 -8.77
C VAL A 473 3.33 1.89 -9.74
N PRO A 474 3.20 0.71 -10.38
CA PRO A 474 2.12 0.44 -11.32
C PRO A 474 0.79 0.29 -10.56
N PHE A 475 0.05 1.38 -10.46
CA PHE A 475 -1.21 1.48 -9.72
C PHE A 475 -2.40 1.48 -10.69
N LEU A 476 -3.43 0.69 -10.37
CA LEU A 476 -4.66 0.69 -11.15
C LEU A 476 -5.70 1.60 -10.49
N ASP A 477 -6.18 2.55 -11.29
CA ASP A 477 -7.24 3.51 -11.00
C ASP A 477 -8.64 2.86 -10.95
N TRP A 478 -9.61 3.48 -10.28
CA TRP A 478 -10.98 2.94 -10.25
C TRP A 478 -11.65 2.95 -11.63
N ASN A 479 -11.40 4.02 -12.40
CA ASN A 479 -11.89 4.17 -13.77
C ASN A 479 -10.82 3.71 -14.78
N SER A 480 -11.24 3.06 -15.86
CA SER A 480 -10.35 2.67 -16.96
C SER A 480 -9.80 3.90 -17.72
N PRO A 481 -8.51 3.95 -18.09
CA PRO A 481 -7.92 5.05 -18.86
C PRO A 481 -8.73 5.43 -20.11
N LEU A 482 -9.05 6.73 -20.25
CA LEU A 482 -9.92 7.24 -21.33
C LEU A 482 -9.46 6.85 -22.74
N ARG A 483 -8.15 6.86 -23.00
CA ARG A 483 -7.56 6.44 -24.29
C ARG A 483 -7.71 4.93 -24.52
N GLY A 484 -7.63 4.13 -23.46
CA GLY A 484 -7.84 2.68 -23.50
C GLY A 484 -9.29 2.32 -23.81
N SER A 485 -10.27 3.11 -23.35
CA SER A 485 -11.71 2.85 -23.58
C SER A 485 -12.12 2.74 -25.05
N PHE A 486 -11.33 3.27 -25.99
CA PHE A 486 -11.55 3.18 -27.43
C PHE A 486 -10.88 1.95 -28.09
N LEU A 487 -10.17 1.12 -27.31
CA LEU A 487 -9.39 -0.01 -27.81
C LEU A 487 -10.06 -1.35 -27.49
N ARG A 488 -9.78 -2.34 -28.35
CA ARG A 488 -10.07 -3.76 -28.12
C ARG A 488 -8.87 -4.43 -27.46
N VAL A 489 -9.10 -5.54 -26.77
CA VAL A 489 -8.08 -6.34 -26.08
C VAL A 489 -6.89 -6.68 -27.00
N LYS A 490 -7.15 -7.03 -28.26
CA LYS A 490 -6.10 -7.34 -29.27
C LYS A 490 -5.07 -6.22 -29.51
N HIS A 491 -5.39 -4.97 -29.19
CA HIS A 491 -4.48 -3.82 -29.35
C HIS A 491 -3.61 -3.55 -28.11
N ILE A 492 -3.87 -4.22 -26.98
CA ILE A 492 -3.27 -3.93 -25.67
C ILE A 492 -2.57 -5.15 -25.06
N MET A 493 -3.02 -6.37 -25.37
CA MET A 493 -2.38 -7.59 -24.89
C MET A 493 -0.91 -7.70 -25.32
N THR A 494 -0.07 -8.28 -24.46
CA THR A 494 1.22 -8.82 -24.90
C THR A 494 0.94 -10.07 -25.73
N ALA A 495 1.12 -9.95 -27.05
CA ALA A 495 0.83 -11.01 -28.02
C ALA A 495 1.85 -12.16 -27.94
N HIS A 496 1.42 -13.36 -28.34
CA HIS A 496 2.25 -14.57 -28.43
C HIS A 496 3.07 -14.89 -27.15
N PRO A 497 2.44 -15.00 -25.96
CA PRO A 497 3.12 -15.40 -24.73
C PRO A 497 3.83 -16.75 -24.88
N LYS A 498 4.88 -16.96 -24.09
CA LYS A 498 5.54 -18.26 -23.95
C LYS A 498 4.58 -19.23 -23.26
N THR A 499 4.21 -20.31 -23.96
CA THR A 499 3.30 -21.35 -23.49
C THR A 499 4.05 -22.63 -23.14
N LEU A 500 3.54 -23.40 -22.19
CA LEU A 500 3.98 -24.76 -21.88
C LEU A 500 2.93 -25.77 -22.33
N ARG A 501 3.30 -27.02 -22.58
CA ARG A 501 2.33 -28.09 -22.88
C ARG A 501 1.82 -28.75 -21.61
N THR A 502 0.69 -29.45 -21.69
CA THR A 502 0.13 -30.24 -20.58
C THR A 502 1.12 -31.27 -20.03
N VAL A 503 1.94 -31.86 -20.91
CA VAL A 503 3.05 -32.75 -20.57
C VAL A 503 4.29 -32.29 -21.34
N GLU A 504 5.33 -31.90 -20.61
CA GLU A 504 6.51 -31.20 -21.15
C GLU A 504 7.81 -31.81 -20.59
N ARG A 505 8.96 -31.60 -21.24
CA ARG A 505 10.25 -32.07 -20.69
C ARG A 505 10.79 -31.13 -19.62
N ALA A 506 11.36 -31.69 -18.55
CA ALA A 506 11.91 -30.93 -17.43
C ALA A 506 12.97 -29.91 -17.86
N GLY A 507 13.85 -30.26 -18.80
CA GLY A 507 14.85 -29.35 -19.36
C GLY A 507 14.24 -28.14 -20.09
N VAL A 508 13.14 -28.32 -20.81
CA VAL A 508 12.44 -27.22 -21.52
C VAL A 508 11.79 -26.26 -20.51
N ILE A 509 11.23 -26.79 -19.42
CA ILE A 509 10.69 -25.97 -18.32
C ILE A 509 11.82 -25.19 -17.65
N PHE A 510 12.93 -25.86 -17.30
CA PHE A 510 14.10 -25.24 -16.66
C PHE A 510 14.69 -24.12 -17.51
N ASP A 511 14.92 -24.37 -18.80
CA ASP A 511 15.50 -23.39 -19.72
C ASP A 511 14.57 -22.18 -19.90
N LEU A 512 13.25 -22.38 -19.93
CA LEU A 512 12.26 -21.29 -19.95
C LEU A 512 12.26 -20.46 -18.66
N LEU A 513 12.47 -21.10 -17.50
CA LEU A 513 12.56 -20.43 -16.20
C LEU A 513 13.86 -19.63 -16.06
N VAL A 514 14.99 -20.15 -16.55
CA VAL A 514 16.28 -19.45 -16.56
C VAL A 514 16.27 -18.30 -17.57
N SER A 515 15.75 -18.52 -18.78
CA SER A 515 15.78 -17.51 -19.86
C SER A 515 14.74 -16.40 -19.70
N THR A 516 13.67 -16.58 -18.90
CA THR A 516 12.60 -15.58 -18.75
C THR A 516 12.36 -15.17 -17.30
N LYS A 517 11.96 -13.91 -17.10
CA LYS A 517 11.49 -13.37 -15.81
C LYS A 517 9.96 -13.40 -15.67
N HIS A 518 9.27 -14.24 -16.45
CA HIS A 518 7.82 -14.37 -16.36
C HIS A 518 7.41 -15.19 -15.12
N ASN A 519 6.26 -14.83 -14.55
CA ASN A 519 5.75 -15.41 -13.30
C ASN A 519 4.57 -16.38 -13.50
N ALA A 520 4.04 -16.48 -14.71
CA ALA A 520 3.09 -17.51 -15.11
C ALA A 520 3.20 -17.80 -16.61
N PHE A 521 2.77 -19.00 -16.98
CA PHE A 521 2.81 -19.52 -18.34
C PHE A 521 1.44 -20.14 -18.67
N PRO A 522 0.80 -19.80 -19.80
CA PRO A 522 -0.40 -20.48 -20.25
C PRO A 522 -0.04 -21.92 -20.68
N VAL A 523 -0.81 -22.88 -20.21
CA VAL A 523 -0.70 -24.29 -20.59
C VAL A 523 -1.60 -24.55 -21.80
N ILE A 524 -1.08 -25.27 -22.79
CA ILE A 524 -1.80 -25.62 -24.02
C ILE A 524 -1.88 -27.14 -24.23
N VAL A 525 -2.95 -27.58 -24.91
CA VAL A 525 -3.08 -28.93 -25.46
C VAL A 525 -2.55 -28.93 -26.89
N GLU A 526 -1.67 -29.87 -27.23
CA GLU A 526 -1.34 -30.20 -28.62
C GLU A 526 -2.37 -31.22 -29.14
N ASP A 527 -3.45 -30.73 -29.76
CA ASP A 527 -4.43 -31.56 -30.45
C ASP A 527 -4.63 -31.05 -31.90
N PRO A 528 -4.45 -31.90 -32.92
CA PRO A 528 -4.59 -31.49 -34.31
C PRO A 528 -6.00 -31.04 -34.70
N THR A 529 -7.03 -31.39 -33.92
CA THR A 529 -8.43 -31.03 -34.19
C THR A 529 -8.82 -29.64 -33.64
N PHE A 530 -8.23 -29.21 -32.52
CA PHE A 530 -8.57 -27.95 -31.85
C PHE A 530 -7.58 -26.79 -32.14
N GLY A 531 -6.50 -27.06 -32.86
CA GLY A 531 -5.50 -26.08 -33.27
C GLY A 531 -4.28 -26.03 -32.36
N SER A 532 -3.18 -25.49 -32.89
CA SER A 532 -1.83 -25.66 -32.34
C SER A 532 -1.54 -24.97 -31.00
N ARG A 533 -2.48 -24.21 -30.42
CA ARG A 533 -2.34 -23.55 -29.11
C ARG A 533 -3.65 -23.53 -28.31
N PHE A 534 -4.44 -24.60 -28.37
CA PHE A 534 -5.69 -24.69 -27.60
C PHE A 534 -5.43 -24.56 -26.09
N PHE A 535 -6.15 -23.67 -25.41
CA PHE A 535 -5.89 -23.30 -24.02
C PHE A 535 -6.41 -24.33 -23.01
N ALA A 536 -5.52 -24.81 -22.14
CA ALA A 536 -5.81 -25.82 -21.12
C ALA A 536 -5.90 -25.25 -19.68
N GLY A 537 -5.19 -24.16 -19.40
CA GLY A 537 -5.07 -23.60 -18.05
C GLY A 537 -3.86 -22.68 -17.91
N ILE A 538 -3.50 -22.31 -16.68
CA ILE A 538 -2.32 -21.48 -16.38
C ILE A 538 -1.53 -22.08 -15.22
N ILE A 539 -0.20 -22.02 -15.27
CA ILE A 539 0.69 -22.46 -14.18
C ILE A 539 1.67 -21.35 -13.80
N LEU A 540 1.96 -21.23 -12.49
CA LEU A 540 2.84 -20.17 -11.96
C LEU A 540 4.31 -20.63 -11.91
N ARG A 541 5.23 -19.68 -12.09
CA ARG A 541 6.68 -19.86 -11.91
C ARG A 541 7.01 -20.50 -10.55
N LYS A 542 6.35 -20.05 -9.49
CA LYS A 542 6.52 -20.56 -8.12
C LYS A 542 6.24 -22.07 -8.03
N GLN A 543 5.24 -22.57 -8.77
CA GLN A 543 4.85 -23.97 -8.79
C GLN A 543 5.84 -24.80 -9.61
N LEU A 544 6.21 -24.32 -10.81
CA LEU A 544 7.22 -24.99 -11.64
C LEU A 544 8.56 -25.15 -10.90
N ASN A 545 8.98 -24.13 -10.13
CA ASN A 545 10.20 -24.21 -9.34
C ASN A 545 10.15 -25.33 -8.27
N VAL A 546 9.01 -25.50 -7.59
CA VAL A 546 8.84 -26.57 -6.58
C VAL A 546 8.77 -27.95 -7.26
N LEU A 547 8.06 -28.07 -8.40
CA LEU A 547 8.00 -29.33 -9.16
C LEU A 547 9.38 -29.80 -9.62
N LEU A 548 10.23 -28.88 -10.08
CA LEU A 548 11.60 -29.19 -10.47
C LEU A 548 12.50 -29.47 -9.25
N SER A 549 12.35 -28.77 -8.12
CA SER A 549 13.19 -28.99 -6.93
C SER A 549 12.86 -30.26 -6.15
N TYR A 550 11.63 -30.77 -6.25
CA TYR A 550 11.22 -32.08 -5.70
C TYR A 550 11.49 -33.25 -6.66
N HIS A 551 11.98 -32.99 -7.87
CA HIS A 551 12.17 -33.98 -8.94
C HIS A 551 10.90 -34.81 -9.23
N ASP A 552 9.74 -34.14 -9.37
CA ASP A 552 8.44 -34.78 -9.64
C ASP A 552 8.32 -35.23 -11.12
N PHE A 553 9.13 -36.21 -11.50
CA PHE A 553 9.44 -36.56 -12.89
C PHE A 553 8.96 -37.96 -13.28
N THR A 554 8.76 -38.17 -14.58
CA THR A 554 8.31 -39.43 -15.18
C THR A 554 9.20 -39.81 -16.36
N VAL A 555 9.59 -41.09 -16.44
CA VAL A 555 10.51 -41.61 -17.49
C VAL A 555 9.77 -41.80 -18.81
N GLU A 556 8.63 -42.48 -18.77
CA GLU A 556 7.68 -42.54 -19.90
C GLU A 556 6.84 -41.26 -19.95
N LYS A 557 6.35 -40.88 -21.14
CA LYS A 557 5.48 -39.71 -21.29
C LYS A 557 4.09 -40.02 -20.71
N PRO A 558 3.66 -39.38 -19.60
CA PRO A 558 2.36 -39.66 -19.00
C PRO A 558 1.21 -39.21 -19.91
N LYS A 559 0.02 -39.80 -19.70
CA LYS A 559 -1.21 -39.30 -20.30
C LYS A 559 -1.67 -38.06 -19.50
N PRO A 560 -2.03 -36.94 -20.17
CA PRO A 560 -2.54 -35.78 -19.45
C PRO A 560 -3.80 -36.14 -18.65
N PHE A 561 -3.95 -35.55 -17.47
CA PHE A 561 -5.04 -35.80 -16.52
C PHE A 561 -5.10 -37.22 -15.93
N SER A 562 -4.05 -38.06 -16.05
CA SER A 562 -4.04 -39.40 -15.43
C SER A 562 -3.63 -39.40 -13.95
N ARG A 563 -2.83 -38.41 -13.51
CA ARG A 563 -2.33 -38.36 -12.13
C ARG A 563 -3.39 -37.88 -11.15
N GLN A 564 -3.51 -38.56 -10.02
CA GLN A 564 -4.48 -38.30 -8.96
C GLN A 564 -3.80 -37.71 -7.72
N PRO A 565 -4.48 -36.86 -6.94
CA PRO A 565 -3.96 -36.46 -5.63
C PRO A 565 -3.89 -37.66 -4.68
N HIS A 566 -2.97 -37.61 -3.71
CA HIS A 566 -2.86 -38.64 -2.67
C HIS A 566 -4.21 -38.88 -1.93
N PRO A 567 -4.52 -40.12 -1.52
CA PRO A 567 -5.73 -40.43 -0.79
C PRO A 567 -5.75 -39.74 0.58
N ALA A 568 -6.95 -39.46 1.09
CA ALA A 568 -7.16 -38.69 2.33
C ALA A 568 -6.66 -39.35 3.64
N SER A 569 -6.05 -40.53 3.56
CA SER A 569 -5.33 -41.19 4.67
C SER A 569 -3.84 -40.78 4.77
N TYR A 570 -3.31 -40.12 3.75
CA TYR A 570 -1.88 -39.78 3.65
C TYR A 570 -1.49 -38.65 4.62
N GLU A 571 -0.83 -39.01 5.73
CA GLU A 571 -0.12 -38.06 6.61
C GLU A 571 1.24 -37.68 5.97
N PRO A 572 1.50 -36.41 5.65
CA PRO A 572 2.81 -35.99 5.14
C PRO A 572 3.88 -36.05 6.24
N SER A 573 4.98 -36.74 5.98
CA SER A 573 6.02 -37.10 6.96
C SER A 573 7.00 -35.97 7.31
N VAL A 574 6.48 -34.79 7.72
CA VAL A 574 7.29 -33.62 8.13
C VAL A 574 7.67 -33.67 9.62
N THR A 575 8.25 -34.80 10.05
CA THR A 575 8.73 -35.03 11.44
C THR A 575 10.05 -35.80 11.52
N THR A 576 10.97 -35.68 10.54
CA THR A 576 12.34 -36.21 10.69
C THR A 576 13.44 -35.38 10.00
N ASN A 577 14.24 -34.70 10.83
CA ASN A 577 15.62 -34.22 10.65
C ASN A 577 16.32 -34.37 9.27
N ASN A 578 16.57 -33.24 8.59
CA ASN A 578 17.81 -32.81 7.91
C ASN A 578 18.65 -33.76 7.00
N ASN A 579 18.26 -35.01 6.75
CA ASN A 579 19.10 -36.04 6.15
C ASN A 579 18.62 -36.52 4.76
N VAL A 580 18.21 -35.58 3.89
CA VAL A 580 17.88 -35.85 2.47
C VAL A 580 19.06 -36.47 1.68
N ARG A 581 20.28 -36.41 2.24
CA ARG A 581 21.55 -36.73 1.55
C ARG A 581 21.91 -38.21 1.40
N ARG A 582 20.98 -39.16 1.62
CA ARG A 582 21.17 -40.61 1.38
C ARG A 582 19.93 -41.28 0.77
N ARG A 583 19.58 -40.92 -0.48
CA ARG A 583 18.68 -41.75 -1.33
C ARG A 583 19.40 -42.56 -2.41
N HIS A 584 20.66 -42.25 -2.76
CA HIS A 584 21.41 -42.95 -3.81
C HIS A 584 22.32 -44.10 -3.36
N SER A 585 22.36 -44.44 -2.06
CA SER A 585 23.29 -45.46 -1.52
C SER A 585 22.63 -46.61 -0.74
N ALA A 586 21.29 -46.67 -0.69
CA ALA A 586 20.54 -47.62 0.12
C ALA A 586 19.89 -48.73 -0.74
N MET A 587 20.74 -49.48 -1.47
CA MET A 587 20.35 -50.71 -2.19
C MET A 587 21.21 -51.91 -1.76
N ARG A 588 21.70 -51.88 -0.52
CA ARG A 588 22.29 -52.99 0.24
C ARG A 588 21.80 -52.85 1.69
N ASP A 589 22.00 -53.89 2.48
CA ASP A 589 21.70 -53.94 3.92
C ASP A 589 20.19 -53.94 4.25
N LEU A 590 19.48 -54.92 3.67
CA LEU A 590 18.23 -55.45 4.20
C LEU A 590 18.53 -56.31 5.44
N GLU A 591 18.29 -55.82 6.66
CA GLU A 591 17.94 -56.62 7.86
C GLU A 591 17.71 -55.73 9.11
N ALA A 592 16.44 -55.49 9.48
CA ALA A 592 15.98 -55.17 10.84
C ALA A 592 14.44 -55.18 10.91
N ASN A 593 13.86 -55.61 12.03
CA ASN A 593 12.42 -55.72 12.22
C ASN A 593 11.74 -54.37 12.48
N ASP A 594 11.19 -53.74 11.44
CA ASP A 594 10.05 -52.83 11.55
C ASP A 594 9.00 -53.21 10.51
N THR A 595 7.72 -53.21 10.87
CA THR A 595 6.64 -53.52 9.93
C THR A 595 6.21 -52.25 9.18
N PRO A 596 6.46 -52.12 7.86
CA PRO A 596 6.19 -50.86 7.17
C PRO A 596 4.70 -50.49 7.22
N ARG A 597 4.42 -49.22 7.54
CA ARG A 597 3.06 -48.64 7.54
C ARG A 597 2.39 -48.88 6.18
N VAL A 598 1.06 -48.84 6.17
CA VAL A 598 0.26 -49.03 4.94
C VAL A 598 0.65 -48.00 3.87
N ASP A 599 1.06 -46.81 4.29
CA ASP A 599 1.40 -45.67 3.44
C ASP A 599 2.81 -45.78 2.82
N ASP A 600 3.78 -46.34 3.53
CA ASP A 600 5.12 -46.64 2.97
C ASP A 600 5.02 -47.71 1.87
N LYS A 601 4.12 -48.70 2.05
CA LYS A 601 3.84 -49.72 1.03
C LYS A 601 3.19 -49.15 -0.23
N LEU A 602 2.48 -48.02 -0.13
CA LEU A 602 1.94 -47.30 -1.29
C LEU A 602 3.04 -46.56 -2.05
N LEU A 603 3.98 -45.91 -1.36
CA LEU A 603 5.14 -45.25 -1.99
C LEU A 603 6.15 -46.25 -2.57
N GLN A 604 6.25 -47.46 -2.01
CA GLN A 604 7.03 -48.58 -2.56
C GLN A 604 6.30 -49.35 -3.68
N SER A 605 5.03 -49.03 -3.96
CA SER A 605 4.27 -49.70 -5.01
C SER A 605 4.56 -49.13 -6.40
N PRO A 606 4.42 -49.92 -7.49
CA PRO A 606 4.51 -49.41 -8.86
C PRO A 606 3.38 -48.44 -9.25
N LEU A 607 2.48 -48.09 -8.31
CA LEU A 607 1.45 -47.08 -8.49
C LEU A 607 1.89 -45.68 -8.01
N ALA A 608 3.05 -45.54 -7.38
CA ALA A 608 3.53 -44.27 -6.81
C ALA A 608 3.59 -43.12 -7.84
N SER A 609 3.95 -43.42 -9.09
CA SER A 609 3.99 -42.47 -10.21
C SER A 609 2.63 -41.88 -10.60
N ASN A 610 1.53 -42.54 -10.22
CA ASN A 610 0.17 -42.04 -10.47
C ASN A 610 -0.26 -40.96 -9.47
N TYR A 611 0.45 -40.78 -8.36
CA TYR A 611 0.15 -39.74 -7.37
C TYR A 611 0.94 -38.46 -7.65
N CYS A 612 0.36 -37.30 -7.31
CA CYS A 612 1.00 -35.98 -7.43
C CYS A 612 1.20 -35.32 -6.06
N LEU A 613 2.18 -34.40 -5.96
CA LEU A 613 2.58 -33.69 -4.74
C LEU A 613 1.38 -33.06 -4.02
N SER A 614 1.44 -33.01 -2.68
CA SER A 614 0.35 -32.43 -1.89
C SER A 614 0.34 -30.90 -1.97
N TYR A 615 -0.79 -30.28 -1.61
CA TYR A 615 -0.88 -28.83 -1.46
C TYR A 615 0.10 -28.30 -0.40
N HIS A 616 0.46 -29.11 0.61
CA HIS A 616 1.38 -28.69 1.67
C HIS A 616 2.81 -28.54 1.13
N ASP A 617 3.28 -29.48 0.31
CA ASP A 617 4.61 -29.45 -0.32
C ASP A 617 4.75 -28.20 -1.22
N MET A 618 3.70 -27.92 -2.00
CA MET A 618 3.64 -26.79 -2.94
C MET A 618 3.71 -25.41 -2.28
N GLU A 619 3.32 -25.27 -1.00
CA GLU A 619 3.38 -24.00 -0.25
C GLU A 619 4.32 -24.03 0.97
N ALA A 620 4.99 -25.16 1.25
CA ALA A 620 5.99 -25.28 2.33
C ALA A 620 7.11 -24.22 2.23
N HIS A 621 7.43 -23.82 1.00
CA HIS A 621 8.46 -22.82 0.68
C HIS A 621 7.94 -21.37 0.77
N TYR A 622 6.65 -21.10 1.04
CA TYR A 622 6.16 -19.73 1.17
C TYR A 622 6.87 -18.99 2.33
N PRO A 623 7.36 -17.74 2.15
CA PRO A 623 7.19 -16.86 0.99
C PRO A 623 8.36 -16.84 -0.01
N ARG A 624 9.33 -17.76 0.07
CA ARG A 624 10.54 -17.79 -0.78
C ARG A 624 10.72 -19.16 -1.45
N TYR A 625 10.28 -19.26 -2.69
CA TYR A 625 10.41 -20.49 -3.48
C TYR A 625 11.84 -20.69 -4.01
N PRO A 626 12.27 -21.94 -4.27
CA PRO A 626 13.57 -22.24 -4.87
C PRO A 626 13.76 -21.53 -6.22
N ILE A 627 15.00 -21.27 -6.61
CA ILE A 627 15.39 -20.52 -7.82
C ILE A 627 16.30 -21.40 -8.70
N PRO A 628 15.97 -21.60 -9.99
CA PRO A 628 16.85 -22.34 -10.89
C PRO A 628 18.09 -21.50 -11.24
N THR A 629 19.25 -22.14 -11.18
CA THR A 629 20.55 -21.54 -11.56
C THR A 629 21.21 -22.37 -12.66
N PRO A 630 21.78 -21.76 -13.72
CA PRO A 630 22.51 -22.52 -14.73
C PRO A 630 23.77 -23.15 -14.13
N LEU A 631 24.14 -24.34 -14.63
CA LEU A 631 25.42 -24.97 -14.32
C LEU A 631 26.56 -24.10 -14.87
N GLN A 632 27.40 -23.58 -13.97
CA GLN A 632 28.60 -22.82 -14.32
C GLN A 632 29.84 -23.66 -13.94
N HIS A 633 30.71 -23.91 -14.93
CA HIS A 633 31.67 -25.03 -14.90
C HIS A 633 32.63 -25.08 -13.70
N ASP A 634 32.93 -23.94 -13.07
CA ASP A 634 33.92 -23.87 -11.98
C ASP A 634 33.37 -24.31 -10.60
N PHE A 635 32.06 -24.56 -10.47
CA PHE A 635 31.39 -24.81 -9.18
C PHE A 635 31.27 -26.29 -8.75
N LEU A 636 32.33 -27.08 -8.92
CA LEU A 636 32.42 -28.43 -8.32
C LEU A 636 32.33 -28.45 -6.78
N ALA A 637 32.49 -27.29 -6.11
CA ALA A 637 32.24 -27.13 -4.68
C ALA A 637 30.75 -26.99 -4.29
N ALA A 638 29.83 -26.80 -5.25
CA ALA A 638 28.43 -26.44 -5.00
C ALA A 638 27.45 -27.62 -4.95
N ALA A 639 27.92 -28.87 -4.77
CA ALA A 639 27.07 -30.04 -4.51
C ALA A 639 26.40 -30.06 -3.11
N HIS A 640 26.24 -28.87 -2.52
CA HIS A 640 25.53 -28.56 -1.28
C HIS A 640 24.51 -27.46 -1.58
N VAL A 641 23.29 -27.58 -1.07
CA VAL A 641 22.21 -26.59 -1.25
C VAL A 641 22.70 -25.20 -0.81
N GLY A 642 23.00 -24.35 -1.80
CA GLY A 642 23.71 -23.09 -1.59
C GLY A 642 22.78 -21.96 -1.21
N HIS A 643 22.49 -21.80 0.09
CA HIS A 643 21.66 -20.68 0.57
C HIS A 643 22.36 -19.33 0.40
N VAL A 644 22.06 -18.63 -0.69
CA VAL A 644 22.45 -17.23 -0.90
C VAL A 644 21.34 -16.33 -0.35
N ASN A 645 21.64 -15.50 0.64
CA ASN A 645 20.68 -14.60 1.33
C ASN A 645 19.44 -15.29 1.94
N GLY A 646 19.46 -16.61 2.10
CA GLY A 646 18.33 -17.41 2.57
C GLY A 646 17.26 -17.69 1.51
N ASP A 647 17.62 -17.59 0.22
CA ASP A 647 16.88 -18.20 -0.89
C ASP A 647 17.50 -19.58 -1.18
N GLU A 648 16.75 -20.50 -1.78
CA GLU A 648 17.21 -21.85 -2.13
C GLU A 648 17.52 -21.94 -3.63
N LEU A 649 18.64 -22.56 -4.00
CA LEU A 649 19.12 -22.65 -5.38
C LEU A 649 19.15 -24.12 -5.84
N TYR A 650 18.67 -24.39 -7.05
CA TYR A 650 18.67 -25.74 -7.62
C TYR A 650 19.16 -25.80 -9.08
N THR A 651 19.67 -26.96 -9.46
CA THR A 651 20.24 -27.31 -10.77
C THR A 651 19.72 -28.70 -11.17
N LEU A 652 19.34 -28.90 -12.43
CA LEU A 652 18.99 -30.24 -12.94
C LEU A 652 20.20 -30.91 -13.58
N SER A 653 20.32 -32.24 -13.43
CA SER A 653 21.30 -33.03 -14.18
C SER A 653 20.90 -33.16 -15.66
N GLU A 654 21.82 -33.61 -16.52
CA GLU A 654 21.48 -33.88 -17.92
C GLU A 654 20.45 -35.02 -18.07
N GLU A 655 20.48 -36.01 -17.17
CA GLU A 655 19.49 -37.09 -17.10
C GLU A 655 18.10 -36.54 -16.73
N ASP A 656 17.98 -35.77 -15.64
CA ASP A 656 16.74 -35.12 -15.21
C ASP A 656 16.10 -34.32 -16.35
N ARG A 657 16.92 -33.56 -17.09
CA ARG A 657 16.47 -32.68 -18.18
C ARG A 657 15.78 -33.43 -19.32
N THR A 658 16.00 -34.75 -19.47
CA THR A 658 15.32 -35.57 -20.48
C THR A 658 13.92 -36.03 -20.08
N LEU A 659 13.63 -36.08 -18.77
CA LEU A 659 12.40 -36.65 -18.20
C LEU A 659 11.17 -35.76 -18.45
N TRP A 660 9.98 -36.37 -18.32
CA TRP A 660 8.69 -35.72 -18.52
C TRP A 660 8.07 -35.24 -17.21
N VAL A 661 7.36 -34.11 -17.29
CA VAL A 661 6.58 -33.52 -16.19
C VAL A 661 5.14 -33.32 -16.66
N ASP A 662 4.18 -33.87 -15.90
CA ASP A 662 2.75 -33.62 -16.10
C ASP A 662 2.32 -32.39 -15.31
N LEU A 663 1.88 -31.34 -16.02
CA LEU A 663 1.42 -30.09 -15.42
C LEU A 663 -0.08 -30.08 -15.13
N THR A 664 -0.84 -31.07 -15.61
CA THR A 664 -2.31 -31.09 -15.52
C THR A 664 -2.91 -31.12 -14.11
N PRO A 665 -2.35 -31.80 -13.09
CA PRO A 665 -2.89 -31.72 -11.72
C PRO A 665 -2.51 -30.41 -11.02
N TYR A 666 -1.46 -29.73 -11.49
CA TYR A 666 -0.85 -28.57 -10.83
C TYR A 666 -1.28 -27.21 -11.42
N MET A 667 -1.70 -27.15 -12.68
CA MET A 667 -2.21 -25.92 -13.31
C MET A 667 -3.60 -25.53 -12.78
N ASN A 668 -3.92 -24.23 -12.80
CA ASN A 668 -5.29 -23.76 -12.63
C ASN A 668 -6.02 -24.02 -13.96
N GLN A 669 -7.07 -24.84 -13.89
CA GLN A 669 -7.87 -25.29 -15.04
C GLN A 669 -9.05 -24.34 -15.35
N THR A 670 -9.41 -23.47 -14.39
CA THR A 670 -10.53 -22.53 -14.45
C THR A 670 -10.12 -21.05 -14.28
N PRO A 671 -9.00 -20.56 -14.89
CA PRO A 671 -8.58 -19.17 -14.75
C PRO A 671 -9.46 -18.21 -15.56
N TYR A 672 -9.38 -16.92 -15.22
CA TYR A 672 -10.08 -15.88 -15.97
C TYR A 672 -9.50 -15.70 -17.39
N VAL A 673 -10.39 -15.77 -18.38
CA VAL A 673 -10.10 -15.66 -19.82
C VAL A 673 -10.95 -14.56 -20.44
N ILE A 674 -10.41 -13.87 -21.45
CA ILE A 674 -11.15 -12.90 -22.28
C ILE A 674 -10.89 -13.11 -23.78
N GLN A 675 -11.88 -12.76 -24.59
CA GLN A 675 -11.80 -12.81 -26.06
C GLN A 675 -10.98 -11.64 -26.62
N GLU A 676 -10.17 -11.89 -27.65
CA GLU A 676 -9.28 -10.88 -28.27
C GLU A 676 -10.03 -9.64 -28.82
N GLU A 677 -11.28 -9.82 -29.27
CA GLU A 677 -12.14 -8.74 -29.78
C GLU A 677 -12.95 -8.00 -28.68
N ALA A 678 -12.77 -8.34 -27.40
CA ALA A 678 -13.52 -7.68 -26.32
C ALA A 678 -13.08 -6.21 -26.12
N PRO A 679 -13.98 -5.30 -25.70
CA PRO A 679 -13.61 -3.93 -25.34
C PRO A 679 -12.67 -3.90 -24.13
N PHE A 680 -11.65 -3.05 -24.16
CA PHE A 680 -10.68 -2.87 -23.06
C PHE A 680 -11.34 -2.61 -21.70
N VAL A 681 -12.43 -1.83 -21.65
CA VAL A 681 -13.14 -1.53 -20.39
C VAL A 681 -13.65 -2.80 -19.70
N ARG A 682 -13.99 -3.87 -20.46
CA ARG A 682 -14.38 -5.17 -19.91
C ARG A 682 -13.17 -5.89 -19.31
N ALA A 683 -12.02 -5.87 -19.99
CA ALA A 683 -10.76 -6.44 -19.49
C ALA A 683 -10.30 -5.73 -18.20
N TYR A 684 -10.29 -4.39 -18.21
CA TYR A 684 -9.90 -3.55 -17.08
C TYR A 684 -10.77 -3.81 -15.85
N ARG A 685 -12.10 -3.82 -16.03
CA ARG A 685 -13.05 -4.13 -14.95
C ARG A 685 -12.84 -5.54 -14.40
N LEU A 686 -12.70 -6.55 -15.27
CA LEU A 686 -12.49 -7.94 -14.85
C LEU A 686 -11.19 -8.11 -14.05
N PHE A 687 -10.09 -7.51 -14.53
CA PHE A 687 -8.79 -7.54 -13.86
C PHE A 687 -8.84 -6.86 -12.48
N ARG A 688 -9.51 -5.69 -12.38
CA ARG A 688 -9.70 -4.95 -11.13
C ARG A 688 -10.73 -5.58 -10.18
N SER A 689 -11.75 -6.28 -10.66
CA SER A 689 -12.72 -6.95 -9.77
C SER A 689 -12.17 -8.28 -9.24
N GLY A 690 -11.52 -9.07 -10.10
CA GLY A 690 -11.02 -10.40 -9.75
C GLY A 690 -9.73 -10.41 -8.91
N GLY A 691 -9.03 -9.28 -8.75
CA GLY A 691 -7.71 -9.27 -8.11
C GLY A 691 -6.63 -9.91 -8.97
N LEU A 692 -6.80 -9.89 -10.29
CA LEU A 692 -6.01 -10.70 -11.20
C LEU A 692 -4.55 -10.21 -11.27
N ARG A 693 -3.63 -11.18 -11.46
CA ARG A 693 -2.24 -10.93 -11.83
C ARG A 693 -2.02 -11.10 -13.34
N HIS A 694 -2.70 -12.09 -13.90
CA HIS A 694 -2.62 -12.49 -15.29
C HIS A 694 -4.06 -12.70 -15.80
N LEU A 695 -4.38 -12.17 -16.97
CA LEU A 695 -5.65 -12.38 -17.67
C LEU A 695 -5.32 -12.93 -19.06
N ILE A 696 -5.74 -14.17 -19.35
CA ILE A 696 -5.41 -14.82 -20.61
C ILE A 696 -6.33 -14.32 -21.72
N VAL A 697 -5.75 -14.05 -22.89
CA VAL A 697 -6.49 -13.67 -24.10
C VAL A 697 -6.51 -14.83 -25.09
N VAL A 698 -7.70 -15.24 -25.49
CA VAL A 698 -7.93 -16.28 -26.50
C VAL A 698 -8.72 -15.74 -27.70
N ASN A 699 -8.66 -16.48 -28.81
CA ASN A 699 -9.55 -16.26 -29.96
C ASN A 699 -10.90 -17.00 -29.78
N ARG A 700 -11.76 -16.92 -30.81
CA ARG A 700 -13.06 -17.62 -30.87
C ARG A 700 -12.95 -19.16 -30.82
N HIS A 701 -11.76 -19.71 -31.06
CA HIS A 701 -11.45 -21.15 -31.04
C HIS A 701 -10.67 -21.56 -29.79
N ASN A 702 -10.74 -20.76 -28.70
CA ASN A 702 -10.02 -20.99 -27.44
C ASN A 702 -8.49 -21.18 -27.60
N ASN A 703 -7.88 -20.70 -28.68
CA ASN A 703 -6.43 -20.74 -28.86
C ASN A 703 -5.79 -19.49 -28.23
N VAL A 704 -4.66 -19.67 -27.54
CA VAL A 704 -3.95 -18.59 -26.82
C VAL A 704 -3.38 -17.57 -27.81
N ARG A 705 -3.80 -16.30 -27.65
CA ARG A 705 -3.41 -15.16 -28.49
C ARG A 705 -2.46 -14.21 -27.77
N GLY A 706 -2.76 -13.92 -26.50
CA GLY A 706 -2.05 -12.93 -25.72
C GLY A 706 -2.23 -13.11 -24.22
N ILE A 707 -1.53 -12.27 -23.47
CA ILE A 707 -1.69 -12.14 -22.02
C ILE A 707 -1.82 -10.66 -21.66
N ILE A 708 -2.68 -10.35 -20.71
CA ILE A 708 -2.76 -9.04 -20.06
C ILE A 708 -2.23 -9.21 -18.65
N THR A 709 -1.26 -8.38 -18.28
CA THR A 709 -0.86 -8.15 -16.89
C THR A 709 -1.28 -6.74 -16.49
N ARG A 710 -0.85 -6.31 -15.30
CA ARG A 710 -1.07 -4.96 -14.80
C ARG A 710 -0.47 -3.87 -15.70
N ARG A 711 0.69 -4.14 -16.34
CA ARG A 711 1.45 -3.14 -17.10
C ARG A 711 0.77 -2.74 -18.42
N GLU A 712 0.04 -3.65 -19.03
CA GLU A 712 -0.75 -3.40 -20.24
C GLU A 712 -1.97 -2.49 -19.94
N LEU A 713 -2.45 -2.44 -18.68
CA LEU A 713 -3.63 -1.67 -18.27
C LEU A 713 -3.33 -0.22 -17.86
N GLU A 714 -2.06 0.20 -17.82
CA GLU A 714 -1.63 1.54 -17.42
C GLU A 714 -1.98 2.61 -18.47
N GLU A 715 -2.22 3.88 -18.05
CA GLU A 715 -2.55 4.97 -18.98
C GLU A 715 -1.45 5.19 -20.04
N GLU A 716 -0.17 5.06 -19.67
CA GLU A 716 0.93 5.20 -20.63
C GLU A 716 0.94 4.11 -21.70
N HIS A 717 0.72 2.84 -21.32
CA HIS A 717 0.64 1.74 -22.26
C HIS A 717 -0.55 1.91 -23.20
N CYS A 718 -1.74 2.20 -22.63
CA CYS A 718 -2.93 2.53 -23.40
C CYS A 718 -2.71 3.73 -24.35
N ALA A 719 -1.94 4.74 -23.95
CA ALA A 719 -1.60 5.91 -24.78
C ALA A 719 -0.53 5.63 -25.86
N ARG A 720 0.31 4.59 -25.70
CA ARG A 720 1.14 4.06 -26.78
C ARG A 720 0.28 3.29 -27.78
N CYS A 721 -0.47 2.31 -27.32
CA CYS A 721 -1.32 1.47 -28.17
C CYS A 721 -2.39 2.26 -28.93
N PHE A 722 -2.95 3.31 -28.32
CA PHE A 722 -3.92 4.18 -29.01
C PHE A 722 -3.29 4.96 -30.18
N ARG A 723 -2.03 5.41 -30.04
CA ARG A 723 -1.31 6.08 -31.14
C ARG A 723 -0.95 5.10 -32.24
N LEU A 724 -0.52 3.88 -31.90
CA LEU A 724 -0.25 2.83 -32.88
C LEU A 724 -1.53 2.43 -33.63
N ALA A 725 -2.62 2.11 -32.91
CA ALA A 725 -3.89 1.73 -33.51
C ALA A 725 -4.46 2.79 -34.47
N LYS A 726 -4.34 4.08 -34.13
CA LYS A 726 -4.75 5.18 -35.03
C LYS A 726 -3.97 5.22 -36.35
N ASN A 727 -2.74 4.72 -36.35
CA ASN A 727 -1.87 4.67 -37.53
C ASN A 727 -2.01 3.36 -38.34
N ILE A 728 -2.81 2.39 -37.87
CA ILE A 728 -2.78 1.01 -38.39
C ILE A 728 -3.91 0.69 -39.39
N VAL A 729 -5.18 0.99 -39.09
CA VAL A 729 -6.32 0.67 -39.98
C VAL A 729 -7.43 1.73 -39.87
N VAL A 730 -8.07 2.07 -41.01
CA VAL A 730 -9.21 3.01 -41.11
C VAL A 730 -10.56 2.30 -40.86
N ASP A 731 -10.68 1.02 -41.23
CA ASP A 731 -11.96 0.29 -41.31
C ASP A 731 -12.43 -0.41 -40.02
N ASP A 732 -11.55 -0.66 -39.04
CA ASP A 732 -11.89 -1.44 -37.82
C ASP A 732 -12.33 -0.56 -36.63
N ALA A 733 -12.54 0.75 -36.89
CA ALA A 733 -13.11 1.69 -35.94
C ALA A 733 -14.58 1.37 -35.67
N TYR A 734 -14.97 1.33 -34.39
CA TYR A 734 -16.38 1.19 -34.02
C TYR A 734 -17.21 2.31 -34.69
N PRO A 735 -18.32 1.99 -35.39
CA PRO A 735 -19.15 3.01 -36.00
C PRO A 735 -19.66 3.93 -34.89
N LEU A 736 -19.24 5.20 -34.95
CA LEU A 736 -19.59 6.20 -33.96
C LEU A 736 -21.11 6.43 -33.99
N SER A 737 -21.82 5.83 -33.03
CA SER A 737 -23.09 6.38 -32.58
C SER A 737 -22.82 7.84 -32.24
N ARG A 738 -23.40 8.75 -33.03
CA ARG A 738 -23.07 10.17 -33.00
C ARG A 738 -23.16 10.65 -31.54
N PRO A 739 -22.12 11.29 -30.97
CA PRO A 739 -22.30 11.93 -29.68
C PRO A 739 -23.50 12.89 -29.80
N PRO A 740 -24.38 12.97 -28.78
CA PRO A 740 -25.48 13.94 -28.81
C PRO A 740 -24.91 15.35 -29.05
N PRO A 741 -25.69 16.29 -29.62
CA PRO A 741 -25.21 17.61 -29.98
C PRO A 741 -24.96 18.48 -28.75
N VAL A 742 -23.92 18.17 -27.97
CA VAL A 742 -23.49 18.92 -26.79
C VAL A 742 -22.75 20.19 -27.23
N GLY A 743 -23.53 21.13 -27.78
CA GLY A 743 -23.10 22.49 -28.00
C GLY A 743 -22.68 23.16 -26.68
N PHE A 744 -21.90 24.23 -26.80
CA PHE A 744 -21.52 25.16 -25.73
C PHE A 744 -20.62 24.59 -24.60
N LEU A 745 -20.98 23.50 -23.92
CA LEU A 745 -20.29 22.98 -22.71
C LEU A 745 -18.86 22.49 -22.94
N ARG A 746 -18.43 22.27 -24.19
CA ARG A 746 -17.06 21.82 -24.53
C ARG A 746 -15.95 22.80 -24.10
N LYS A 747 -16.28 24.06 -23.77
CA LYS A 747 -15.34 25.03 -23.16
C LYS A 747 -15.12 24.82 -21.65
N LEU A 748 -16.08 24.24 -20.92
CA LEU A 748 -15.96 24.01 -19.47
C LEU A 748 -15.31 22.65 -19.16
N HIS A 749 -15.57 21.62 -19.98
CA HIS A 749 -15.22 20.24 -19.65
C HIS A 749 -13.87 19.76 -20.21
N ARG A 750 -12.84 20.62 -20.22
CA ARG A 750 -11.44 20.20 -20.45
C ARG A 750 -10.88 19.52 -19.20
N THR A 751 -11.33 18.29 -18.94
CA THR A 751 -10.62 17.36 -18.05
C THR A 751 -9.29 17.01 -18.70
N VAL A 752 -8.24 17.77 -18.37
CA VAL A 752 -6.86 17.50 -18.81
C VAL A 752 -6.50 16.10 -18.31
N SER A 753 -6.02 15.23 -19.21
CA SER A 753 -5.63 13.85 -18.88
C SER A 753 -4.62 13.87 -17.73
N ARG A 754 -4.75 12.94 -16.78
CA ARG A 754 -4.00 12.92 -15.52
C ARG A 754 -2.49 12.94 -15.78
N THR A 755 -2.04 12.06 -16.67
CA THR A 755 -0.64 12.03 -17.17
C THR A 755 -0.19 13.35 -17.82
N GLU A 756 -1.10 14.14 -18.41
CA GLU A 756 -0.79 15.46 -18.99
C GLU A 756 -0.75 16.58 -17.95
N GLN A 757 -1.47 16.48 -16.82
CA GLN A 757 -1.30 17.42 -15.69
C GLN A 757 0.07 17.22 -15.06
N VAL A 758 0.45 15.97 -14.76
CA VAL A 758 1.78 15.61 -14.25
C VAL A 758 2.87 16.01 -15.25
N LYS A 759 2.69 15.72 -16.55
CA LYS A 759 3.67 16.17 -17.56
C LYS A 759 3.78 17.68 -17.69
N ARG A 760 2.72 18.48 -17.49
CA ARG A 760 2.83 19.96 -17.50
C ARG A 760 3.46 20.53 -16.23
N ALA A 761 3.40 19.81 -15.11
CA ALA A 761 4.17 20.15 -13.92
C ALA A 761 5.67 19.87 -14.12
N LEU A 762 6.02 18.82 -14.87
CA LEU A 762 7.40 18.41 -15.16
C LEU A 762 8.01 19.04 -16.42
N SER A 763 7.23 19.47 -17.41
CA SER A 763 7.75 19.97 -18.70
C SER A 763 8.38 21.36 -18.63
N ASN A 764 8.17 22.08 -17.52
CA ASN A 764 8.62 23.46 -17.37
C ASN A 764 9.99 23.58 -16.66
N SER A 765 10.65 22.45 -16.34
CA SER A 765 11.96 22.43 -15.66
C SER A 765 13.16 22.21 -16.58
N VAL A 766 12.96 22.10 -17.91
CA VAL A 766 14.05 21.93 -18.89
C VAL A 766 14.05 23.09 -19.89
N PRO A 767 15.05 23.99 -19.87
CA PRO A 767 15.28 24.88 -21.00
C PRO A 767 15.73 24.02 -22.20
N ILE A 768 15.06 24.20 -23.34
CA ILE A 768 15.30 23.41 -24.54
C ILE A 768 16.73 23.70 -25.04
N LEU A 769 17.64 22.74 -24.90
CA LEU A 769 18.75 22.64 -25.84
C LEU A 769 18.13 22.38 -27.22
N ARG A 770 18.49 23.21 -28.19
CA ARG A 770 18.32 22.83 -29.59
C ARG A 770 19.32 21.73 -29.87
N ASP A 771 18.85 20.54 -30.19
CA ASP A 771 19.65 19.62 -31.00
C ASP A 771 20.00 20.35 -32.31
N VAL A 772 21.23 20.18 -32.77
CA VAL A 772 21.70 20.73 -34.04
C VAL A 772 21.39 19.69 -35.12
N ASP A 773 20.69 20.11 -36.17
CA ASP A 773 20.45 19.26 -37.33
C ASP A 773 21.80 18.93 -38.01
N ASP A 774 22.10 17.65 -38.13
CA ASP A 774 23.33 17.12 -38.73
C ASP A 774 23.07 16.84 -40.22
N ASP A 775 23.01 17.91 -41.02
CA ASP A 775 22.85 17.83 -42.48
C ASP A 775 24.12 17.22 -43.10
N GLY A 776 24.03 15.94 -43.46
CA GLY A 776 25.11 15.20 -44.11
C GLY A 776 25.33 15.64 -45.57
N ASP A 777 26.32 16.50 -45.78
CA ASP A 777 26.65 17.09 -47.08
C ASP A 777 27.38 16.11 -48.02
N GLU A 778 26.97 16.05 -49.29
CA GLU A 778 27.60 15.19 -50.31
C GLU A 778 28.77 15.93 -51.00
N GLY A 779 30.02 15.65 -50.61
CA GLY A 779 31.19 16.30 -51.21
C GLY A 779 32.47 15.45 -51.11
N GLY A 780 32.87 14.82 -52.21
CA GLY A 780 33.94 13.81 -52.20
C GLY A 780 35.35 14.29 -52.53
N LEU A 781 36.32 13.42 -52.22
CA LEU A 781 37.49 13.10 -53.05
C LEU A 781 38.07 11.73 -52.66
#